data_AF-A0A2N2BU21-F1
#
_entry.id   AF-A0A2N2BU21-F1
#
_cell.length_a   1.000
_cell.length_b   1.000
_cell.length_c   1.000
_cell.angle_alpha   90.00
_cell.angle_beta   90.00
_cell.angle_gamma   90.00
#
_symmetry.space_group_name_H-M   'P 1'
#
loop_
_entity.id
_entity.type
_entity.pdbx_description
1 polymer ?
#
loop_
_entity_poly.entity_id
_entity_poly.type
_entity_poly.pdbx_seq_one_letter_code
_entity_poly.pdbx_strand_id
1 'polypeptide(L)'
;MNIKKYHHTKKTCVRMMVILLMLLIVFSANVFAADLETEAAVIPGITYQTHIQNEGWTQGWMNNGVLSGSEGKGYRLEGIEIKLTGSLPAGLGVEYRTHVQNKGWEQKWAANGGFSGSEGEGLRLEGIQIRLTGENAVDYSVKYRTHIQNEGWAQGWVSDGELSGSEGKSLRLEAIEIVIEKQPAGATSEPASVAVTPPTVVTEPVATPPANQGISVKDFGAKGDGVSDDTATIQNAINDASSKNVTLTIPAATYLVTKQLEVKNNTKINGYGATLYMAPQQSTVANILWSNPDVYTTNVLLEGLTLKSQNTIAGTEYYANSMISNVQGMYFQSISNLIIKDVAMDSMYVGLKMGQSGSNRNQGITISNLRIDKTGMPVQVSGTDNFTMSDSILNANAGGTKWLHAAYIRGDNSNFLFRNVEFNNAPGGGVNVAGNEKFPTPPDHIVFENCRIKNSVVGMHINTGASNVTVKGLTITGSGLGFKIANSNNLSISDVNISGAIPSTTDIGAFSIGNSYQSSISNVTVDSAGMAGALFWFIGEVKDTNISGMNVINVDKIPLISANSTSKTTNVVVENSSFKYKSIDKYGIGFRGVGSQATLRNNTFTNSGASYAYLIYNPEGTSIQVSNNSYSGFQRLNSSSDFSVATNNFNLLTAKAD
;
A
#
# COMPACT_ATOMS: atom_id res chain seq x y z
N MET A 1 -69.93 23.92 -64.04
CA MET A 1 -70.20 24.86 -62.93
C MET A 1 -70.18 24.03 -61.65
N ASN A 2 -69.21 24.01 -60.73
CA ASN A 2 -68.21 24.98 -60.27
C ASN A 2 -66.95 24.23 -59.81
N ILE A 3 -65.83 24.47 -60.50
CA ILE A 3 -64.48 24.10 -60.07
C ILE A 3 -64.08 25.10 -58.98
N LYS A 4 -64.32 24.79 -57.69
CA LYS A 4 -63.92 25.71 -56.60
C LYS A 4 -63.68 25.10 -55.21
N LYS A 5 -63.46 23.78 -55.07
CA LYS A 5 -63.25 23.16 -53.73
C LYS A 5 -61.94 22.38 -53.52
N TYR A 6 -61.04 22.28 -54.49
CA TYR A 6 -59.77 21.54 -54.33
C TYR A 6 -58.52 22.41 -54.10
N HIS A 7 -58.66 23.73 -54.05
CA HIS A 7 -57.53 24.67 -53.91
C HIS A 7 -57.32 25.21 -52.49
N HIS A 8 -58.18 24.88 -51.52
CA HIS A 8 -58.05 25.41 -50.15
C HIS A 8 -57.34 24.45 -49.18
N THR A 9 -57.53 23.13 -49.27
CA THR A 9 -56.97 22.19 -48.28
C THR A 9 -55.45 21.97 -48.44
N LYS A 10 -54.89 22.04 -49.65
CA LYS A 10 -53.43 21.97 -49.86
C LYS A 10 -52.70 23.25 -49.41
N LYS A 11 -53.34 24.42 -49.48
CA LYS A 11 -52.72 25.68 -49.03
C LYS A 11 -52.68 25.80 -47.50
N THR A 12 -53.63 25.19 -46.79
CA THR A 12 -53.63 25.19 -45.32
C THR A 12 -52.60 24.22 -44.74
N CYS A 13 -52.47 23.00 -45.28
CA CYS A 13 -51.42 22.07 -44.83
C CYS A 13 -50.00 22.55 -45.16
N VAL A 14 -49.79 23.17 -46.33
CA VAL A 14 -48.47 23.76 -46.65
C VAL A 14 -48.16 24.97 -45.78
N ARG A 15 -49.15 25.80 -45.43
CA ARG A 15 -48.95 26.91 -44.47
C ARG A 15 -48.69 26.42 -43.04
N MET A 16 -49.36 25.35 -42.59
CA MET A 16 -49.10 24.78 -41.27
C MET A 16 -47.74 24.10 -41.19
N MET A 17 -47.30 23.45 -42.28
CA MET A 17 -45.99 22.81 -42.36
C MET A 17 -44.84 23.82 -42.51
N VAL A 18 -45.06 24.96 -43.21
CA VAL A 18 -44.09 26.06 -43.28
C VAL A 18 -44.00 26.84 -41.96
N ILE A 19 -45.10 27.02 -41.25
CA ILE A 19 -45.08 27.63 -39.90
C ILE A 19 -44.39 26.71 -38.90
N LEU A 20 -44.60 25.39 -38.98
CA LEU A 20 -43.89 24.42 -38.14
C LEU A 20 -42.40 24.32 -38.50
N LEU A 21 -42.03 24.43 -39.79
CA LEU A 21 -40.63 24.50 -40.22
C LEU A 21 -39.97 25.82 -39.81
N MET A 22 -40.69 26.95 -39.85
CA MET A 22 -40.18 28.24 -39.38
C MET A 22 -40.07 28.31 -37.85
N LEU A 23 -40.95 27.64 -37.09
CA LEU A 23 -40.80 27.47 -35.63
C LEU A 23 -39.64 26.54 -35.25
N LEU A 24 -39.28 25.58 -36.10
CA LEU A 24 -38.09 24.74 -35.94
C LEU A 24 -36.77 25.44 -36.30
N ILE A 25 -36.83 26.54 -37.06
CA ILE A 25 -35.64 27.36 -37.43
C ILE A 25 -35.38 28.49 -36.41
N VAL A 26 -36.33 28.77 -35.49
CA VAL A 26 -36.15 29.78 -34.42
C VAL A 26 -35.72 29.15 -33.07
N PHE A 27 -35.54 27.82 -33.01
CA PHE A 27 -34.90 27.12 -31.88
C PHE A 27 -33.56 26.46 -32.25
N SER A 28 -32.89 26.93 -33.31
CA SER A 28 -31.58 26.43 -33.74
C SER A 28 -30.50 27.51 -33.83
N ALA A 29 -30.61 28.56 -33.02
CA ALA A 29 -29.55 29.56 -32.85
C ALA A 29 -29.52 30.13 -31.43
N ASN A 30 -29.49 29.23 -30.44
CA ASN A 30 -28.82 29.45 -29.16
C ASN A 30 -28.07 28.17 -28.81
N VAL A 31 -27.28 27.66 -29.76
CA VAL A 31 -26.02 27.04 -29.36
C VAL A 31 -25.24 28.22 -28.82
N PHE A 32 -24.98 28.24 -27.52
CA PHE A 32 -23.98 29.13 -26.98
C PHE A 32 -22.75 28.99 -27.89
N ALA A 33 -22.44 30.04 -28.64
CA ALA A 33 -21.06 30.33 -28.91
C ALA A 33 -20.45 30.55 -27.52
N ALA A 34 -20.09 29.45 -26.85
CA ALA A 34 -18.96 29.50 -25.96
C ALA A 34 -17.86 30.03 -26.85
N ASP A 35 -17.43 31.25 -26.58
CA ASP A 35 -16.14 31.69 -27.06
C ASP A 35 -15.20 30.50 -26.86
N LEU A 36 -14.69 29.96 -27.96
CA LEU A 36 -13.46 29.18 -27.91
C LEU A 36 -12.38 30.21 -27.52
N GLU A 37 -12.41 30.66 -26.26
CA GLU A 37 -11.19 30.86 -25.53
C GLU A 37 -10.44 29.57 -25.77
N THR A 38 -9.39 29.70 -26.57
CA THR A 38 -8.42 28.65 -26.73
C THR A 38 -7.85 28.50 -25.33
N GLU A 39 -8.44 27.62 -24.53
CA GLU A 39 -8.03 27.37 -23.16
C GLU A 39 -6.56 26.99 -23.31
N ALA A 40 -5.69 27.93 -22.92
CA ALA A 40 -4.27 27.80 -23.16
C ALA A 40 -3.86 26.47 -22.57
N ALA A 41 -3.38 25.56 -23.43
CA ALA A 41 -3.09 24.19 -23.03
C ALA A 41 -2.34 24.22 -21.70
N VAL A 42 -2.92 23.61 -20.67
CA VAL A 42 -2.28 23.46 -19.36
C VAL A 42 -1.08 22.55 -19.60
N ILE A 43 0.07 23.15 -19.88
CA ILE A 43 1.33 22.45 -20.12
C ILE A 43 2.20 22.76 -18.91
N PRO A 44 2.20 21.88 -17.89
CA PRO A 44 3.21 21.92 -16.86
C PRO A 44 4.60 21.84 -17.48
N GLY A 45 5.45 22.79 -17.12
CA GLY A 45 6.88 22.75 -17.35
C GLY A 45 7.62 22.37 -16.06
N ILE A 46 8.89 22.04 -16.19
CA ILE A 46 9.79 21.81 -15.07
C ILE A 46 11.04 22.67 -15.25
N THR A 47 11.51 23.25 -14.15
CA THR A 47 12.75 24.00 -14.13
C THR A 47 13.59 23.64 -12.92
N TYR A 48 14.90 23.62 -13.08
CA TYR A 48 15.84 23.16 -12.06
C TYR A 48 17.20 23.85 -12.17
N GLN A 49 17.92 23.91 -11.06
CA GLN A 49 19.31 24.40 -11.01
C GLN A 49 20.12 23.51 -10.08
N THR A 50 21.43 23.42 -10.33
CA THR A 50 22.35 22.59 -9.53
C THR A 50 23.48 23.42 -8.94
N HIS A 51 23.93 23.04 -7.74
CA HIS A 51 25.17 23.55 -7.15
C HIS A 51 26.32 22.64 -7.58
N ILE A 52 27.32 23.20 -8.26
CA ILE A 52 28.44 22.48 -8.86
C ILE A 52 29.72 22.84 -8.10
N GLN A 53 30.53 21.84 -7.78
CA GLN A 53 31.82 22.04 -7.12
C GLN A 53 32.66 23.11 -7.85
N ASN A 54 33.19 24.07 -7.10
CA ASN A 54 34.01 25.20 -7.55
C ASN A 54 33.33 26.21 -8.50
N GLU A 55 32.14 25.92 -9.02
CA GLU A 55 31.38 26.81 -9.91
C GLU A 55 30.16 27.43 -9.19
N GLY A 56 29.72 26.87 -8.07
CA GLY A 56 28.55 27.33 -7.32
C GLY A 56 27.23 26.95 -8.01
N TRP A 57 26.16 27.69 -7.73
CA TRP A 57 24.90 27.51 -8.45
C TRP A 57 25.04 27.86 -9.93
N THR A 58 24.38 27.08 -10.79
CA THR A 58 24.28 27.37 -12.23
C THR A 58 23.77 28.79 -12.48
N GLN A 59 24.27 29.43 -13.54
CA GLN A 59 23.84 30.77 -13.93
C GLN A 59 22.43 30.70 -14.56
N GLY A 60 21.41 30.70 -13.70
CA GLY A 60 20.00 30.57 -14.07
C GLY A 60 19.45 29.16 -13.93
N TRP A 61 18.12 29.07 -14.01
CA TRP A 61 17.39 27.81 -13.95
C TRP A 61 17.29 27.19 -15.36
N MET A 62 17.61 25.91 -15.46
CA MET A 62 17.47 25.11 -16.68
C MET A 62 16.01 24.70 -16.85
N ASN A 63 15.54 24.69 -18.10
CA ASN A 63 14.18 24.28 -18.43
C ASN A 63 14.14 22.80 -18.84
N ASN A 64 12.93 22.26 -18.91
CA ASN A 64 12.60 20.90 -19.37
C ASN A 64 13.59 20.31 -20.40
N GLY A 65 14.33 19.27 -19.98
CA GLY A 65 15.28 18.52 -20.80
C GLY A 65 16.64 19.18 -21.03
N VAL A 66 16.90 20.38 -20.49
CA VAL A 66 18.19 21.08 -20.64
C VAL A 66 19.18 20.63 -19.58
N LEU A 67 20.38 20.24 -19.99
CA LEU A 67 21.44 19.79 -19.07
C LEU A 67 21.77 20.83 -17.98
N SER A 68 21.76 20.41 -16.70
CA SER A 68 22.27 21.17 -15.56
C SER A 68 23.46 20.41 -14.95
N GLY A 69 24.66 21.01 -14.98
CA GLY A 69 25.91 20.37 -14.56
C GLY A 69 27.01 20.52 -15.61
N SER A 70 27.98 19.60 -15.58
CA SER A 70 29.08 19.58 -16.56
C SER A 70 29.43 18.15 -16.99
N GLU A 71 29.69 17.97 -18.27
CA GLU A 71 30.26 16.73 -18.81
C GLU A 71 31.78 16.90 -18.99
N GLY A 72 32.56 15.87 -18.65
CA GLY A 72 34.00 15.81 -18.94
C GLY A 72 34.91 16.73 -18.11
N LYS A 73 34.38 17.63 -17.27
CA LYS A 73 35.17 18.48 -16.35
C LYS A 73 35.54 17.79 -15.03
N GLY A 74 34.82 16.74 -14.65
CA GLY A 74 35.05 16.01 -13.40
C GLY A 74 34.52 16.70 -12.14
N TYR A 75 33.68 17.74 -12.26
CA TYR A 75 33.07 18.41 -11.11
C TYR A 75 31.81 17.68 -10.64
N ARG A 76 31.69 17.54 -9.32
CA ARG A 76 30.50 16.94 -8.68
C ARG A 76 29.37 17.95 -8.58
N LEU A 77 28.14 17.44 -8.65
CA LEU A 77 26.98 18.13 -8.09
C LEU A 77 27.03 18.01 -6.56
N GLU A 78 26.63 19.07 -5.86
CA GLU A 78 26.55 19.15 -4.39
C GLU A 78 25.15 19.48 -3.89
N GLY A 79 24.26 19.96 -4.76
CA GLY A 79 22.86 20.24 -4.43
C GLY A 79 22.00 20.55 -5.66
N ILE A 80 20.69 20.54 -5.47
CA ILE A 80 19.70 20.77 -6.52
C ILE A 80 18.42 21.40 -5.97
N GLU A 81 17.79 22.24 -6.79
CA GLU A 81 16.43 22.74 -6.60
C GLU A 81 15.61 22.48 -7.87
N ILE A 82 14.36 22.06 -7.72
CA ILE A 82 13.45 21.70 -8.81
C ILE A 82 12.06 22.26 -8.50
N LYS A 83 11.43 22.92 -9.47
CA LYS A 83 10.04 23.38 -9.35
C LYS A 83 9.30 23.25 -10.67
N LEU A 84 7.99 23.09 -10.57
CA LEU A 84 7.12 23.13 -11.73
C LEU A 84 6.87 24.58 -12.18
N THR A 85 6.66 24.77 -13.47
CA THR A 85 6.43 26.06 -14.13
C THR A 85 5.31 25.94 -15.16
N GLY A 86 4.92 27.06 -15.78
CA GLY A 86 3.79 27.09 -16.71
C GLY A 86 2.44 27.08 -16.00
N SER A 87 1.38 26.77 -16.75
CA SER A 87 0.03 26.61 -16.19
C SER A 87 -0.05 25.25 -15.50
N LEU A 88 -0.19 25.25 -14.17
CA LEU A 88 -0.24 24.04 -13.35
C LEU A 88 -1.69 23.70 -12.98
N PRO A 89 -2.14 22.44 -13.15
CA PRO A 89 -3.37 21.98 -12.53
C PRO A 89 -3.33 22.20 -11.01
N ALA A 90 -4.49 22.47 -10.42
CA ALA A 90 -4.58 22.68 -8.98
C ALA A 90 -3.96 21.50 -8.21
N GLY A 91 -3.08 21.81 -7.25
CA GLY A 91 -2.41 20.85 -6.40
C GLY A 91 -1.23 20.11 -7.02
N LEU A 92 -0.93 20.25 -8.32
CA LEU A 92 0.22 19.59 -8.94
C LEU A 92 1.54 20.19 -8.42
N GLY A 93 2.40 19.34 -7.84
CA GLY A 93 3.70 19.70 -7.30
C GLY A 93 4.79 18.71 -7.67
N VAL A 94 6.03 19.02 -7.28
CA VAL A 94 7.19 18.14 -7.44
C VAL A 94 7.92 18.00 -6.11
N GLU A 95 8.30 16.78 -5.79
CA GLU A 95 9.15 16.41 -4.66
C GLU A 95 10.40 15.69 -5.15
N TYR A 96 11.53 15.93 -4.48
CA TYR A 96 12.80 15.28 -4.79
C TYR A 96 13.68 15.15 -3.56
N ARG A 97 14.62 14.22 -3.61
CA ARG A 97 15.67 14.08 -2.59
C ARG A 97 16.95 13.56 -3.22
N THR A 98 18.08 13.82 -2.58
CA THR A 98 19.39 13.36 -3.06
C THR A 98 20.04 12.37 -2.08
N HIS A 99 20.87 11.48 -2.63
CA HIS A 99 21.79 10.64 -1.87
C HIS A 99 23.13 11.38 -1.80
N VAL A 100 23.51 11.83 -0.61
CA VAL A 100 24.69 12.65 -0.39
C VAL A 100 25.82 11.76 0.15
N GLN A 101 27.04 11.95 -0.36
CA GLN A 101 28.24 11.26 0.12
C GLN A 101 28.35 11.30 1.64
N ASN A 102 28.64 10.16 2.25
CA ASN A 102 28.80 9.95 3.69
C ASN A 102 27.55 10.22 4.55
N LYS A 103 26.45 10.73 3.96
CA LYS A 103 25.18 10.99 4.64
C LYS A 103 24.06 10.05 4.20
N GLY A 104 24.16 9.49 3.00
CA GLY A 104 23.12 8.67 2.42
C GLY A 104 21.96 9.49 1.88
N TRP A 105 20.80 8.86 1.72
CA TRP A 105 19.57 9.56 1.31
C TRP A 105 19.13 10.60 2.35
N GLU A 106 18.82 11.79 1.86
CA GLU A 106 18.09 12.78 2.64
C GLU A 106 16.74 12.21 3.10
N GLN A 107 16.46 12.34 4.40
CA GLN A 107 15.28 11.73 5.03
C GLN A 107 13.99 12.49 4.69
N LYS A 108 14.10 13.77 4.34
CA LYS A 108 12.99 14.63 3.88
C LYS A 108 13.11 14.83 2.37
N TRP A 109 11.97 14.86 1.70
CA TRP A 109 11.90 15.30 0.32
C TRP A 109 11.81 16.83 0.29
N ALA A 110 12.67 17.46 -0.49
CA ALA A 110 12.51 18.85 -0.88
C ALA A 110 11.33 18.95 -1.86
N ALA A 111 10.62 20.07 -1.83
CA ALA A 111 9.45 20.27 -2.68
C ALA A 111 9.48 21.66 -3.32
N ASN A 112 9.00 21.74 -4.56
CA ASN A 112 8.64 23.00 -5.23
C ASN A 112 9.67 24.13 -5.09
N GLY A 113 10.94 23.84 -5.36
CA GLY A 113 12.06 24.78 -5.31
C GLY A 113 12.86 24.76 -4.01
N GLY A 114 12.53 23.87 -3.06
CA GLY A 114 13.34 23.69 -1.84
C GLY A 114 14.71 23.06 -2.11
N PHE A 115 15.70 23.35 -1.27
CA PHE A 115 17.04 22.80 -1.42
C PHE A 115 17.11 21.29 -1.09
N SER A 116 17.83 20.52 -1.90
CA SER A 116 18.21 19.12 -1.64
C SER A 116 19.69 18.92 -1.94
N GLY A 117 20.47 18.46 -0.94
CA GLY A 117 21.91 18.25 -1.06
C GLY A 117 22.73 18.70 0.15
N SER A 118 23.94 19.18 -0.10
CA SER A 118 24.94 19.54 0.92
C SER A 118 25.75 20.79 0.54
N GLU A 119 25.07 21.94 0.47
CA GLU A 119 25.68 23.21 0.15
C GLU A 119 26.69 23.62 1.24
N GLY A 120 27.88 24.06 0.83
CA GLY A 120 28.95 24.51 1.74
C GLY A 120 29.69 23.40 2.48
N GLU A 121 29.32 22.14 2.31
CA GLU A 121 29.95 21.00 3.02
C GLU A 121 30.97 20.23 2.17
N GLY A 122 31.02 20.48 0.86
CA GLY A 122 31.97 19.84 -0.04
C GLY A 122 31.70 18.36 -0.32
N LEU A 123 30.48 17.88 -0.08
CA LEU A 123 30.06 16.50 -0.31
C LEU A 123 29.38 16.36 -1.68
N ARG A 124 29.63 15.25 -2.39
CA ARG A 124 28.99 14.96 -3.69
C ARG A 124 27.59 14.41 -3.52
N LEU A 125 26.73 14.70 -4.49
CA LEU A 125 25.57 13.87 -4.76
C LEU A 125 26.02 12.58 -5.46
N GLU A 126 25.42 11.45 -5.07
CA GLU A 126 25.65 10.13 -5.64
C GLU A 126 24.37 9.55 -6.27
N GLY A 127 23.20 10.10 -5.95
CA GLY A 127 21.91 9.71 -6.51
C GLY A 127 20.81 10.73 -6.26
N ILE A 128 19.72 10.62 -7.00
CA ILE A 128 18.53 11.47 -6.88
C ILE A 128 17.25 10.67 -7.17
N GLN A 129 16.16 11.03 -6.48
CA GLN A 129 14.81 10.59 -6.81
C GLN A 129 13.91 11.83 -6.95
N ILE A 130 13.02 11.84 -7.94
CA ILE A 130 12.09 12.94 -8.23
C ILE A 130 10.72 12.35 -8.50
N ARG A 131 9.67 12.87 -7.87
CA ARG A 131 8.28 12.44 -8.06
C ARG A 131 7.33 13.64 -8.15
N LEU A 132 6.23 13.48 -8.87
CA LEU A 132 5.13 14.45 -8.87
C LEU A 132 4.18 14.20 -7.69
N THR A 133 3.56 15.25 -7.20
CA THR A 133 2.59 15.22 -6.09
C THR A 133 1.31 15.97 -6.48
N GLY A 134 0.21 15.68 -5.77
CA GLY A 134 -1.09 16.29 -6.04
C GLY A 134 -2.09 15.39 -6.76
N GLU A 135 -3.36 15.75 -6.71
CA GLU A 135 -4.47 14.96 -7.27
C GLU A 135 -4.34 14.72 -8.78
N ASN A 136 -3.76 15.69 -9.51
CA ASN A 136 -3.54 15.62 -10.95
C ASN A 136 -2.17 15.03 -11.34
N ALA A 137 -1.37 14.54 -10.39
CA ALA A 137 -0.05 13.96 -10.68
C ALA A 137 -0.14 12.71 -11.59
N VAL A 138 -1.26 11.98 -11.52
CA VAL A 138 -1.51 10.78 -12.35
C VAL A 138 -1.56 11.05 -13.85
N ASP A 139 -1.81 12.30 -14.25
CA ASP A 139 -1.89 12.70 -15.66
C ASP A 139 -0.52 13.07 -16.25
N TYR A 140 0.54 13.04 -15.44
CA TYR A 140 1.89 13.44 -15.83
C TYR A 140 2.92 12.44 -15.30
N SER A 141 4.12 12.47 -15.85
CA SER A 141 5.29 11.76 -15.33
C SER A 141 6.51 12.64 -15.37
N VAL A 142 7.33 12.54 -14.34
CA VAL A 142 8.63 13.17 -14.30
C VAL A 142 9.71 12.15 -14.63
N LYS A 143 10.43 12.39 -15.72
CA LYS A 143 11.55 11.58 -16.18
C LYS A 143 12.85 12.31 -15.93
N TYR A 144 13.88 11.59 -15.50
CA TYR A 144 15.18 12.17 -15.25
C TYR A 144 16.30 11.16 -15.47
N ARG A 145 17.48 11.68 -15.76
CA ARG A 145 18.72 10.91 -15.85
C ARG A 145 19.87 11.74 -15.32
N THR A 146 20.94 11.06 -14.90
CA THR A 146 22.15 11.71 -14.37
C THR A 146 23.39 11.22 -15.10
N HIS A 147 24.38 12.10 -15.26
CA HIS A 147 25.73 11.75 -15.72
C HIS A 147 26.55 11.31 -14.51
N ILE A 148 26.85 10.02 -14.42
CA ILE A 148 27.55 9.42 -13.28
C ILE A 148 29.03 9.30 -13.61
N GLN A 149 29.91 9.64 -12.66
CA GLN A 149 31.36 9.50 -12.85
C GLN A 149 31.74 8.11 -13.39
N ASN A 150 32.57 8.07 -14.43
CA ASN A 150 33.06 6.87 -15.14
C ASN A 150 31.98 6.04 -15.87
N GLU A 151 30.69 6.25 -15.59
CA GLU A 151 29.56 5.51 -16.21
C GLU A 151 28.79 6.39 -17.22
N GLY A 152 28.97 7.71 -17.18
CA GLY A 152 28.27 8.66 -18.05
C GLY A 152 26.76 8.55 -17.90
N TRP A 153 26.05 8.53 -19.04
CA TRP A 153 24.59 8.40 -19.10
C TRP A 153 24.09 6.95 -19.20
N ALA A 154 24.94 5.95 -18.94
CA ALA A 154 24.62 4.55 -19.23
C ALA A 154 23.37 4.01 -18.52
N GLN A 155 22.99 4.58 -17.36
CA GLN A 155 21.75 4.21 -16.65
C GLN A 155 20.48 4.59 -17.42
N GLY A 156 20.54 5.57 -18.32
CA GLY A 156 19.39 6.04 -19.08
C GLY A 156 18.38 6.85 -18.23
N TRP A 157 17.19 7.04 -18.80
CA TRP A 157 16.07 7.75 -18.16
C TRP A 157 15.33 6.83 -17.19
N VAL A 158 15.05 7.35 -16.00
CA VAL A 158 14.20 6.75 -14.96
C VAL A 158 13.02 7.67 -14.68
N SER A 159 11.97 7.18 -14.02
CA SER A 159 10.73 7.95 -13.84
C SER A 159 10.18 7.91 -12.40
N ASP A 160 9.45 8.95 -12.01
CA ASP A 160 8.46 8.94 -10.92
C ASP A 160 8.91 8.39 -9.55
N GLY A 161 10.15 8.67 -9.14
CA GLY A 161 10.70 8.28 -7.85
C GLY A 161 11.71 7.14 -7.92
N GLU A 162 12.00 6.61 -9.10
CA GLU A 162 13.09 5.68 -9.34
C GLU A 162 14.47 6.30 -9.07
N LEU A 163 15.47 5.54 -8.64
CA LEU A 163 16.82 6.09 -8.45
C LEU A 163 17.48 6.42 -9.80
N SER A 164 17.97 7.66 -9.96
CA SER A 164 19.03 7.98 -10.93
C SER A 164 20.33 8.29 -10.18
N GLY A 165 21.40 7.55 -10.48
CA GLY A 165 22.68 7.58 -9.78
C GLY A 165 23.13 6.20 -9.32
N SER A 166 24.09 6.18 -8.40
CA SER A 166 24.66 4.95 -7.85
C SER A 166 24.70 4.95 -6.32
N GLU A 167 24.02 3.99 -5.70
CA GLU A 167 24.18 3.72 -4.27
C GLU A 167 25.38 2.79 -4.03
N GLY A 168 26.17 3.08 -3.00
CA GLY A 168 27.26 2.20 -2.55
C GLY A 168 28.51 2.12 -3.45
N LYS A 169 28.48 2.69 -4.66
CA LYS A 169 29.64 2.72 -5.58
C LYS A 169 30.59 3.91 -5.37
N SER A 170 30.23 4.87 -4.52
CA SER A 170 31.00 6.09 -4.27
C SER A 170 31.27 6.97 -5.52
N LEU A 171 30.38 6.92 -6.53
CA LEU A 171 30.50 7.73 -7.75
C LEU A 171 29.70 9.02 -7.61
N ARG A 172 30.26 10.15 -8.06
CA ARG A 172 29.56 11.45 -8.10
C ARG A 172 28.61 11.54 -9.27
N LEU A 173 27.53 12.29 -9.08
CA LEU A 173 26.78 12.90 -10.18
C LEU A 173 27.53 14.12 -10.69
N GLU A 174 27.59 14.31 -12.00
CA GLU A 174 28.26 15.43 -12.66
C GLU A 174 27.29 16.32 -13.45
N ALA A 175 26.16 15.76 -13.89
CA ALA A 175 25.08 16.48 -14.56
C ALA A 175 23.72 15.77 -14.41
N ILE A 176 22.63 16.49 -14.68
CA ILE A 176 21.26 15.97 -14.66
C ILE A 176 20.41 16.61 -15.77
N GLU A 177 19.47 15.83 -16.30
CA GLU A 177 18.37 16.31 -17.15
C GLU A 177 17.04 15.83 -16.57
N ILE A 178 16.03 16.70 -16.58
CA ILE A 178 14.70 16.43 -16.03
C ILE A 178 13.63 16.89 -17.03
N VAL A 179 12.67 16.03 -17.31
CA VAL A 179 11.54 16.27 -18.22
C VAL A 179 10.24 15.96 -17.49
N ILE A 180 9.21 16.77 -17.73
CA ILE A 180 7.82 16.44 -17.38
C ILE A 180 7.01 16.21 -18.65
N GLU A 181 6.27 15.11 -18.70
CA GLU A 181 5.46 14.72 -19.86
C GLU A 181 4.02 14.39 -19.43
N LYS A 182 3.05 14.71 -20.28
CA LYS A 182 1.66 14.28 -20.07
C LYS A 182 1.51 12.80 -20.40
N GLN A 183 0.90 12.05 -19.49
CA GLN A 183 0.60 10.65 -19.68
C GLN A 183 -0.61 10.47 -20.61
N PRO A 184 -0.61 9.47 -21.52
CA PRO A 184 -1.81 9.10 -22.27
C PRO A 184 -2.91 8.67 -21.30
N ALA A 185 -4.16 9.11 -21.55
CA ALA A 185 -5.31 8.68 -20.76
C ALA A 185 -5.42 7.14 -20.78
N GLY A 186 -5.11 6.49 -19.65
CA GLY A 186 -5.07 5.04 -19.50
C GLY A 186 -3.68 4.39 -19.40
N ALA A 187 -2.59 5.16 -19.30
CA ALA A 187 -1.24 4.63 -19.09
C ALA A 187 -0.80 4.75 -17.62
N THR A 188 -0.77 3.61 -16.91
CA THR A 188 -0.21 3.49 -15.56
C THR A 188 1.30 3.22 -15.64
N SER A 189 2.15 4.12 -15.15
CA SER A 189 3.55 3.80 -14.87
C SER A 189 3.84 3.83 -13.36
N GLU A 190 4.33 2.67 -12.92
CA GLU A 190 4.93 2.31 -11.64
C GLU A 190 6.24 3.08 -11.38
N PRO A 191 6.69 3.26 -10.11
CA PRO A 191 8.10 3.50 -9.83
C PRO A 191 8.73 2.44 -8.92
N ALA A 192 9.94 2.03 -9.31
CA ALA A 192 10.75 0.97 -8.72
C ALA A 192 11.24 1.22 -7.27
N SER A 193 11.27 0.12 -6.52
CA SER A 193 11.87 -0.01 -5.18
C SER A 193 13.40 -0.10 -5.22
N VAL A 194 14.13 0.37 -4.18
CA VAL A 194 15.21 -0.40 -3.49
C VAL A 194 15.50 0.15 -2.05
N ALA A 195 15.67 -0.79 -1.11
CA ALA A 195 16.40 -0.87 0.18
C ALA A 195 16.38 0.23 1.27
N VAL A 196 16.02 -0.21 2.49
CA VAL A 196 16.17 0.50 3.78
C VAL A 196 17.01 -0.39 4.71
N THR A 197 18.04 0.18 5.35
CA THR A 197 18.71 -0.39 6.54
C THR A 197 18.46 0.47 7.80
N PRO A 198 18.49 -0.11 9.02
CA PRO A 198 17.89 0.48 10.23
C PRO A 198 18.74 1.57 10.93
N PRO A 199 18.15 2.36 11.84
CA PRO A 199 18.61 3.70 12.20
C PRO A 199 19.70 3.75 13.28
N THR A 200 20.64 4.68 13.13
CA THR A 200 21.56 5.10 14.19
C THR A 200 21.04 6.38 14.83
N VAL A 201 20.92 6.35 16.15
CA VAL A 201 20.46 7.42 17.05
C VAL A 201 21.45 8.60 17.03
N VAL A 202 21.06 9.81 16.60
CA VAL A 202 21.53 11.11 17.14
C VAL A 202 20.50 12.23 16.87
N THR A 203 20.46 13.18 17.80
CA THR A 203 19.56 14.30 18.13
C THR A 203 19.24 15.36 17.06
N GLU A 204 18.01 15.88 17.10
CA GLU A 204 17.44 16.95 16.24
C GLU A 204 17.97 18.37 16.50
N PRO A 205 17.98 19.26 15.49
CA PRO A 205 17.82 20.70 15.69
C PRO A 205 16.35 21.13 15.57
N VAL A 206 15.91 21.91 16.56
CA VAL A 206 14.57 22.47 16.74
C VAL A 206 14.17 23.39 15.57
N ALA A 207 13.06 23.08 14.91
CA ALA A 207 12.33 24.03 14.05
C ALA A 207 11.16 24.62 14.83
N THR A 208 11.04 25.95 14.84
CA THR A 208 9.97 26.67 15.55
C THR A 208 8.69 26.74 14.69
N PRO A 209 7.49 26.40 15.20
CA PRO A 209 6.23 26.54 14.47
C PRO A 209 5.75 28.00 14.36
N PRO A 210 4.84 28.30 13.42
CA PRO A 210 4.26 29.64 13.26
C PRO A 210 3.43 30.03 14.49
N ALA A 211 3.55 31.29 14.92
CA ALA A 211 2.79 31.82 16.04
C ALA A 211 1.29 31.90 15.73
N ASN A 212 0.51 31.03 16.38
CA ASN A 212 -0.90 31.26 16.69
C ASN A 212 -1.07 31.04 18.19
N GLN A 213 -2.00 31.74 18.84
CA GLN A 213 -2.19 31.74 20.30
C GLN A 213 -2.46 30.32 20.86
N GLY A 214 -1.39 29.56 21.08
CA GLY A 214 -1.42 28.20 21.55
C GLY A 214 -1.17 28.15 23.05
N ILE A 215 -1.89 27.26 23.72
CA ILE A 215 -1.58 26.88 25.09
C ILE A 215 -0.38 25.94 25.04
N SER A 216 0.61 26.14 25.91
CA SER A 216 1.70 25.18 26.10
C SER A 216 1.49 24.35 27.35
N VAL A 217 1.90 23.08 27.35
CA VAL A 217 2.00 22.29 28.60
C VAL A 217 2.95 22.94 29.62
N LYS A 218 3.89 23.80 29.16
CA LYS A 218 4.79 24.54 30.05
C LYS A 218 4.06 25.59 30.90
N ASP A 219 2.97 26.15 30.39
CA ASP A 219 2.13 27.11 31.13
C ASP A 219 1.44 26.46 32.35
N PHE A 220 1.34 25.13 32.33
CA PHE A 220 0.77 24.30 33.39
C PHE A 220 1.84 23.68 34.29
N GLY A 221 3.13 24.00 34.06
CA GLY A 221 4.25 23.54 34.87
C GLY A 221 4.85 22.19 34.47
N ALA A 222 4.53 21.67 33.27
CA ALA A 222 5.14 20.43 32.79
C ALA A 222 6.65 20.61 32.57
N LYS A 223 7.48 19.78 33.20
CA LYS A 223 8.94 19.94 33.21
C LYS A 223 9.59 19.33 31.97
N GLY A 224 9.12 18.18 31.49
CA GLY A 224 9.70 17.52 30.32
C GLY A 224 11.16 17.09 30.53
N ASP A 225 11.53 16.74 31.76
CA ASP A 225 12.88 16.32 32.16
C ASP A 225 13.05 14.78 32.13
N GLY A 226 12.01 14.04 31.75
CA GLY A 226 11.95 12.57 31.72
C GLY A 226 11.91 11.91 33.10
N VAL A 227 11.82 12.68 34.19
CA VAL A 227 11.93 12.20 35.57
C VAL A 227 10.74 12.65 36.41
N SER A 228 10.37 13.91 36.31
CA SER A 228 9.22 14.48 37.00
C SER A 228 7.93 13.98 36.35
N ASP A 229 6.98 13.56 37.16
CA ASP A 229 5.66 13.15 36.68
C ASP A 229 4.87 14.36 36.17
N ASP A 230 4.73 14.45 34.85
CA ASP A 230 4.03 15.53 34.15
C ASP A 230 2.56 15.19 33.86
N THR A 231 2.04 14.07 34.38
CA THR A 231 0.70 13.58 34.02
C THR A 231 -0.40 14.60 34.32
N ALA A 232 -0.43 15.14 35.54
CA ALA A 232 -1.49 16.05 35.96
C ALA A 232 -1.44 17.39 35.22
N THR A 233 -0.22 17.89 34.96
CA THR A 233 -0.01 19.17 34.26
C THR A 233 -0.40 19.05 32.79
N ILE A 234 -0.02 17.95 32.13
CA ILE A 234 -0.42 17.67 30.74
C ILE A 234 -1.94 17.48 30.64
N GLN A 235 -2.56 16.73 31.56
CA GLN A 235 -4.02 16.54 31.53
C GLN A 235 -4.78 17.87 31.70
N ASN A 236 -4.32 18.74 32.60
CA ASN A 236 -4.92 20.06 32.78
C ASN A 236 -4.79 20.93 31.53
N ALA A 237 -3.63 20.87 30.86
CA ALA A 237 -3.42 21.58 29.60
C ALA A 237 -4.32 21.05 28.47
N ILE A 238 -4.51 19.72 28.37
CA ILE A 238 -5.46 19.10 27.43
C ILE A 238 -6.88 19.62 27.70
N ASN A 239 -7.31 19.61 28.96
CA ASN A 239 -8.65 20.05 29.34
C ASN A 239 -8.90 21.53 28.97
N ASP A 240 -7.95 22.42 29.29
CA ASP A 240 -8.07 23.85 29.03
C ASP A 240 -8.08 24.14 27.51
N ALA A 241 -7.13 23.56 26.76
CA ALA A 241 -7.05 23.72 25.31
C ALA A 241 -8.28 23.18 24.58
N SER A 242 -8.77 22.00 24.95
CA SER A 242 -10.01 21.43 24.42
C SER A 242 -11.24 22.30 24.71
N SER A 243 -11.36 22.83 25.94
CA SER A 243 -12.49 23.70 26.31
C SER A 243 -12.52 25.01 25.51
N LYS A 244 -11.34 25.50 25.13
CA LYS A 244 -11.15 26.71 24.31
C LYS A 244 -11.07 26.41 22.81
N ASN A 245 -11.05 25.13 22.41
CA ASN A 245 -10.86 24.68 21.03
C ASN A 245 -9.61 25.26 20.35
N VAL A 246 -8.52 25.37 21.10
CA VAL A 246 -7.21 25.83 20.61
C VAL A 246 -6.21 24.68 20.59
N THR A 247 -5.13 24.82 19.82
CA THR A 247 -4.07 23.83 19.76
C THR A 247 -3.21 23.87 21.03
N LEU A 248 -3.04 22.71 21.66
CA LEU A 248 -2.07 22.46 22.73
C LEU A 248 -0.70 22.16 22.11
N THR A 249 0.32 22.91 22.49
CA THR A 249 1.71 22.63 22.14
C THR A 249 2.38 21.84 23.26
N ILE A 250 2.99 20.71 22.90
CA ILE A 250 3.91 19.93 23.74
C ILE A 250 5.31 20.11 23.16
N PRO A 251 6.15 21.02 23.70
CA PRO A 251 7.47 21.26 23.16
C PRO A 251 8.38 20.03 23.20
N ALA A 252 9.39 20.00 22.33
CA ALA A 252 10.38 18.92 22.28
C ALA A 252 11.07 18.71 23.64
N ALA A 253 10.84 17.53 24.23
CA ALA A 253 11.31 17.11 25.54
C ALA A 253 10.78 15.69 25.83
N THR A 254 11.24 15.07 26.92
CA THR A 254 10.69 13.79 27.39
C THR A 254 9.81 14.04 28.61
N TYR A 255 8.55 13.68 28.52
CA TYR A 255 7.57 13.85 29.60
C TYR A 255 7.23 12.48 30.19
N LEU A 256 7.56 12.29 31.47
CA LEU A 256 7.15 11.08 32.18
C LEU A 256 5.65 11.19 32.51
N VAL A 257 4.89 10.18 32.10
CA VAL A 257 3.48 10.03 32.47
C VAL A 257 3.28 8.70 33.20
N THR A 258 2.62 8.77 34.37
CA THR A 258 2.38 7.62 35.25
C THR A 258 0.93 7.17 35.24
N LYS A 259 0.01 7.96 34.67
CA LYS A 259 -1.39 7.60 34.44
C LYS A 259 -1.82 7.96 33.02
N GLN A 260 -2.96 7.40 32.61
CA GLN A 260 -3.51 7.62 31.27
C GLN A 260 -3.95 9.08 31.10
N LEU A 261 -3.69 9.65 29.92
CA LEU A 261 -4.15 10.98 29.52
C LEU A 261 -5.38 10.86 28.63
N GLU A 262 -6.50 11.42 29.08
CA GLU A 262 -7.77 11.39 28.37
C GLU A 262 -7.82 12.50 27.30
N VAL A 263 -8.04 12.11 26.05
CA VAL A 263 -8.42 13.05 24.98
C VAL A 263 -9.88 13.42 25.13
N LYS A 264 -10.19 14.70 24.96
CA LYS A 264 -11.54 15.26 25.05
C LYS A 264 -12.03 15.68 23.66
N ASN A 265 -13.28 16.11 23.58
CA ASN A 265 -13.76 16.81 22.39
C ASN A 265 -12.82 17.97 22.04
N ASN A 266 -12.57 18.17 20.75
CA ASN A 266 -11.72 19.25 20.24
C ASN A 266 -10.26 19.20 20.72
N THR A 267 -9.76 18.06 21.22
CA THR A 267 -8.33 17.93 21.56
C THR A 267 -7.47 18.04 20.29
N LYS A 268 -6.66 19.10 20.22
CA LYS A 268 -5.70 19.34 19.14
C LYS A 268 -4.30 19.45 19.74
N ILE A 269 -3.44 18.48 19.48
CA ILE A 269 -2.08 18.43 20.04
C ILE A 269 -1.06 18.55 18.91
N ASN A 270 -0.16 19.53 19.05
CA ASN A 270 1.09 19.64 18.29
C ASN A 270 2.25 19.26 19.22
N GLY A 271 2.92 18.16 18.92
CA GLY A 271 3.95 17.58 19.78
C GLY A 271 5.25 17.21 19.07
N TYR A 272 5.60 17.87 17.94
CA TYR A 272 6.83 17.55 17.21
C TYR A 272 8.07 17.60 18.12
N GLY A 273 8.81 16.49 18.15
CA GLY A 273 9.99 16.30 18.99
C GLY A 273 9.68 15.95 20.45
N ALA A 274 8.42 15.94 20.88
CA ALA A 274 8.03 15.54 22.23
C ALA A 274 7.89 14.02 22.34
N THR A 275 8.41 13.47 23.44
CA THR A 275 8.23 12.07 23.83
C THR A 275 7.35 11.99 25.07
N LEU A 276 6.21 11.31 24.98
CA LEU A 276 5.46 10.86 26.16
C LEU A 276 5.95 9.46 26.53
N TYR A 277 6.58 9.34 27.69
CA TYR A 277 7.12 8.09 28.20
C TYR A 277 6.29 7.55 29.35
N MET A 278 5.85 6.29 29.25
CA MET A 278 5.19 5.58 30.34
C MET A 278 5.96 4.30 30.67
N ALA A 279 6.35 4.15 31.93
CA ALA A 279 6.94 2.92 32.43
C ALA A 279 5.90 1.77 32.46
N PRO A 280 6.34 0.51 32.33
CA PRO A 280 5.47 -0.66 32.48
C PRO A 280 4.80 -0.68 33.86
N GLN A 281 3.62 -1.28 33.92
CA GLN A 281 2.80 -1.38 35.13
C GLN A 281 2.94 -2.78 35.76
N GLN A 282 2.80 -2.90 37.08
CA GLN A 282 3.04 -4.19 37.76
C GLN A 282 2.00 -5.27 37.46
N SER A 283 0.73 -4.92 37.25
CA SER A 283 -0.35 -5.91 37.20
C SER A 283 -1.49 -5.62 36.22
N THR A 284 -1.51 -4.45 35.57
CA THR A 284 -2.59 -4.06 34.66
C THR A 284 -2.06 -3.43 33.39
N VAL A 285 -2.80 -3.59 32.28
CA VAL A 285 -2.51 -2.84 31.04
C VAL A 285 -2.88 -1.38 31.24
N ALA A 286 -2.00 -0.47 30.82
CA ALA A 286 -2.26 0.97 30.82
C ALA A 286 -2.14 1.56 29.41
N ASN A 287 -2.79 2.68 29.18
CA ASN A 287 -2.74 3.43 27.91
C ASN A 287 -2.04 4.77 28.15
N ILE A 288 -1.22 5.25 27.22
CA ILE A 288 -0.69 6.61 27.32
C ILE A 288 -1.79 7.62 27.00
N LEU A 289 -2.37 7.52 25.81
CA LEU A 289 -3.54 8.31 25.41
C LEU A 289 -4.77 7.41 25.31
N TRP A 290 -5.92 7.92 25.73
CA TRP A 290 -7.18 7.17 25.60
C TRP A 290 -8.39 8.09 25.48
N SER A 291 -9.52 7.55 25.01
CA SER A 291 -10.82 8.22 25.10
C SER A 291 -11.75 7.49 26.07
N ASN A 292 -12.55 8.26 26.80
CA ASN A 292 -13.54 7.72 27.72
C ASN A 292 -14.65 6.98 26.94
N PRO A 293 -14.88 5.66 27.18
CA PRO A 293 -15.89 4.89 26.46
C PRO A 293 -17.34 5.34 26.73
N ASP A 294 -17.57 6.05 27.84
CA ASP A 294 -18.89 6.59 28.21
C ASP A 294 -19.19 7.92 27.49
N VAL A 295 -18.21 8.48 26.79
CA VAL A 295 -18.32 9.77 26.09
C VAL A 295 -18.02 9.57 24.61
N TYR A 296 -18.95 10.01 23.75
CA TYR A 296 -18.68 10.05 22.32
C TYR A 296 -17.76 11.24 22.00
N THR A 297 -16.48 10.95 21.79
CA THR A 297 -15.42 11.97 21.60
C THR A 297 -15.32 12.35 20.13
N THR A 298 -15.16 13.64 19.83
CA THR A 298 -15.17 14.14 18.45
C THR A 298 -14.07 15.18 18.21
N ASN A 299 -13.61 15.26 16.96
CA ASN A 299 -12.70 16.30 16.47
C ASN A 299 -11.35 16.29 17.22
N VAL A 300 -10.60 15.21 17.08
CA VAL A 300 -9.30 15.03 17.73
C VAL A 300 -8.20 15.05 16.68
N LEU A 301 -7.17 15.87 16.90
CA LEU A 301 -5.97 15.98 16.06
C LEU A 301 -4.73 15.73 16.92
N LEU A 302 -3.91 14.75 16.54
CA LEU A 302 -2.65 14.41 17.19
C LEU A 302 -1.53 14.46 16.16
N GLU A 303 -0.58 15.39 16.34
CA GLU A 303 0.53 15.61 15.42
C GLU A 303 1.89 15.54 16.11
N GLY A 304 2.86 14.86 15.49
CA GLY A 304 4.29 14.97 15.82
C GLY A 304 4.76 14.25 17.09
N LEU A 305 3.87 13.58 17.82
CA LEU A 305 4.20 12.94 19.09
C LEU A 305 5.02 11.65 18.91
N THR A 306 5.98 11.43 19.80
CA THR A 306 6.52 10.11 20.07
C THR A 306 5.92 9.55 21.35
N LEU A 307 5.35 8.35 21.30
CA LEU A 307 4.89 7.62 22.48
C LEU A 307 5.83 6.44 22.73
N LYS A 308 6.30 6.27 23.96
CA LYS A 308 7.29 5.23 24.26
C LYS A 308 7.03 4.51 25.57
N SER A 309 7.32 3.22 25.56
CA SER A 309 7.49 2.43 26.78
C SER A 309 8.74 1.56 26.66
N GLN A 310 9.18 0.97 27.76
CA GLN A 310 10.28 0.01 27.77
C GLN A 310 10.03 -0.98 28.90
N ASN A 311 10.00 -2.28 28.59
CA ASN A 311 9.85 -3.27 29.65
C ASN A 311 11.11 -3.32 30.54
N THR A 312 11.00 -2.79 31.76
CA THR A 312 12.06 -2.80 32.78
C THR A 312 11.70 -3.64 34.01
N ILE A 313 10.54 -4.33 34.01
CA ILE A 313 10.06 -5.10 35.17
C ILE A 313 10.09 -6.59 34.83
N ALA A 314 10.99 -7.33 35.48
CA ALA A 314 11.08 -8.78 35.37
C ALA A 314 9.74 -9.45 35.73
N GLY A 315 9.28 -10.37 34.89
CA GLY A 315 8.01 -11.10 35.09
C GLY A 315 6.75 -10.36 34.60
N THR A 316 6.84 -9.11 34.14
CA THR A 316 5.76 -8.43 33.40
C THR A 316 5.88 -8.59 31.89
N GLU A 317 6.77 -9.48 31.45
CA GLU A 317 6.89 -9.91 30.06
C GLU A 317 5.57 -10.53 29.59
N TYR A 318 4.93 -9.89 28.62
CA TYR A 318 3.75 -10.46 27.98
C TYR A 318 4.11 -11.71 27.16
N TYR A 319 5.37 -11.82 26.76
CA TYR A 319 5.94 -12.96 26.04
C TYR A 319 7.36 -13.23 26.56
N ALA A 320 7.69 -14.50 26.81
CA ALA A 320 9.01 -14.89 27.29
C ALA A 320 10.12 -14.33 26.39
N ASN A 321 11.10 -13.66 26.98
CA ASN A 321 12.23 -12.98 26.31
C ASN A 321 11.82 -11.77 25.43
N SER A 322 10.67 -11.13 25.70
CA SER A 322 10.21 -9.96 24.94
C SER A 322 10.32 -8.65 25.73
N MET A 323 10.92 -7.64 25.09
CA MET A 323 10.97 -6.25 25.61
C MET A 323 9.64 -5.50 25.50
N ILE A 324 8.54 -6.19 25.17
CA ILE A 324 7.19 -5.60 25.11
C ILE A 324 6.72 -5.25 26.52
N SER A 325 6.48 -3.97 26.76
CA SER A 325 5.80 -3.46 27.96
C SER A 325 4.30 -3.75 27.89
N ASN A 326 3.61 -3.85 29.02
CA ASN A 326 2.14 -3.94 29.09
C ASN A 326 1.42 -2.60 28.85
N VAL A 327 2.14 -1.59 28.37
CA VAL A 327 1.61 -0.27 28.00
C VAL A 327 1.12 -0.28 26.56
N GLN A 328 -0.03 0.34 26.32
CA GLN A 328 -0.56 0.67 25.01
C GLN A 328 -0.30 2.15 24.69
N GLY A 329 -0.03 2.48 23.42
CA GLY A 329 0.20 3.86 23.01
C GLY A 329 -1.08 4.67 23.05
N MET A 330 -2.05 4.26 22.24
CA MET A 330 -3.34 4.91 22.12
C MET A 330 -4.46 3.87 22.20
N TYR A 331 -5.49 4.12 23.00
CA TYR A 331 -6.72 3.34 22.99
C TYR A 331 -7.95 4.22 22.86
N PHE A 332 -8.57 4.19 21.68
CA PHE A 332 -9.75 4.99 21.40
C PHE A 332 -11.01 4.14 21.22
N GLN A 333 -12.10 4.65 21.77
CA GLN A 333 -13.44 4.10 21.71
C GLN A 333 -14.45 5.22 21.61
N SER A 334 -15.56 4.97 20.91
CA SER A 334 -16.63 5.96 20.69
C SER A 334 -16.08 7.29 20.16
N ILE A 335 -15.16 7.25 19.19
CA ILE A 335 -14.50 8.45 18.68
C ILE A 335 -14.88 8.74 17.22
N SER A 336 -15.03 10.01 16.86
CA SER A 336 -15.12 10.43 15.46
C SER A 336 -14.24 11.61 15.08
N ASN A 337 -13.97 11.72 13.78
CA ASN A 337 -13.12 12.77 13.21
C ASN A 337 -11.76 12.82 13.92
N LEU A 338 -11.09 11.67 13.98
CA LEU A 338 -9.76 11.52 14.55
C LEU A 338 -8.72 11.60 13.44
N ILE A 339 -7.75 12.50 13.61
CA ILE A 339 -6.58 12.64 12.73
C ILE A 339 -5.33 12.34 13.55
N ILE A 340 -4.51 11.40 13.08
CA ILE A 340 -3.19 11.09 13.61
C ILE A 340 -2.17 11.31 12.49
N LYS A 341 -1.19 12.17 12.73
CA LYS A 341 -0.19 12.51 11.71
C LYS A 341 1.21 12.63 12.31
N ASP A 342 2.21 12.08 11.63
CA ASP A 342 3.61 12.18 12.02
C ASP A 342 3.88 11.68 13.46
N VAL A 343 3.19 10.60 13.85
CA VAL A 343 3.31 10.01 15.19
C VAL A 343 4.21 8.78 15.16
N ALA A 344 5.06 8.66 16.17
CA ALA A 344 5.88 7.47 16.39
C ALA A 344 5.48 6.74 17.69
N MET A 345 5.56 5.42 17.69
CA MET A 345 5.36 4.59 18.88
C MET A 345 6.43 3.50 18.97
N ASP A 346 6.91 3.22 20.18
CA ASP A 346 8.02 2.28 20.38
C ASP A 346 7.82 1.39 21.62
N SER A 347 8.05 0.08 21.44
CA SER A 347 8.15 -0.92 22.51
C SER A 347 6.90 -1.08 23.37
N MET A 348 5.73 -1.17 22.71
CA MET A 348 4.41 -1.26 23.34
C MET A 348 3.77 -2.64 23.21
N TYR A 349 2.75 -2.91 24.04
CA TYR A 349 1.89 -4.08 23.86
C TYR A 349 1.03 -3.93 22.61
N VAL A 350 0.24 -2.84 22.56
CA VAL A 350 -0.51 -2.41 21.39
C VAL A 350 -0.17 -0.96 21.09
N GLY A 351 0.17 -0.63 19.86
CA GLY A 351 0.48 0.76 19.50
C GLY A 351 -0.80 1.58 19.45
N LEU A 352 -1.61 1.33 18.42
CA LEU A 352 -2.94 1.92 18.27
C LEU A 352 -4.02 0.85 18.42
N LYS A 353 -4.86 1.01 19.44
CA LYS A 353 -6.04 0.19 19.67
C LYS A 353 -7.30 1.00 19.43
N MET A 354 -8.26 0.40 18.72
CA MET A 354 -9.59 0.95 18.52
C MET A 354 -10.67 -0.10 18.82
N GLY A 355 -11.72 0.31 19.53
CA GLY A 355 -12.87 -0.53 19.82
C GLY A 355 -14.17 0.25 19.86
N GLN A 356 -15.31 -0.44 19.85
CA GLN A 356 -16.61 0.18 20.11
C GLN A 356 -16.96 0.11 21.61
N SER A 357 -17.72 1.09 22.09
CA SER A 357 -18.37 1.04 23.41
C SER A 357 -19.87 0.79 23.22
N GLY A 358 -20.37 -0.36 23.66
CA GLY A 358 -21.74 -0.76 23.37
C GLY A 358 -22.02 -0.78 21.86
N SER A 359 -23.01 0.00 21.42
CA SER A 359 -23.34 0.20 19.99
C SER A 359 -22.60 1.36 19.32
N ASN A 360 -21.79 2.12 20.07
CA ASN A 360 -21.11 3.31 19.55
C ASN A 360 -19.81 2.91 18.85
N ARG A 361 -19.84 2.94 17.52
CA ARG A 361 -18.69 2.68 16.64
C ARG A 361 -17.87 3.95 16.42
N ASN A 362 -16.58 3.76 16.14
CA ASN A 362 -15.71 4.85 15.74
C ASN A 362 -15.99 5.25 14.28
N GLN A 363 -15.79 6.52 13.92
CA GLN A 363 -16.18 7.05 12.61
C GLN A 363 -15.19 8.07 12.07
N GLY A 364 -14.74 7.94 10.82
CA GLY A 364 -13.96 8.99 10.16
C GLY A 364 -12.58 9.15 10.80
N ILE A 365 -11.74 8.14 10.60
CA ILE A 365 -10.40 8.04 11.18
C ILE A 365 -9.38 8.20 10.06
N THR A 366 -8.49 9.18 10.19
CA THR A 366 -7.44 9.45 9.19
C THR A 366 -6.08 9.36 9.86
N ILE A 367 -5.20 8.54 9.30
CA ILE A 367 -3.86 8.29 9.80
C ILE A 367 -2.86 8.47 8.65
N SER A 368 -1.81 9.24 8.89
CA SER A 368 -0.72 9.44 7.92
C SER A 368 0.63 9.46 8.62
N ASN A 369 1.65 8.87 8.00
CA ASN A 369 3.01 8.82 8.52
C ASN A 369 3.09 8.33 9.99
N LEU A 370 2.35 7.27 10.30
CA LEU A 370 2.42 6.60 11.59
C LEU A 370 3.54 5.56 11.56
N ARG A 371 4.45 5.62 12.53
CA ARG A 371 5.51 4.64 12.70
C ARG A 371 5.37 3.92 14.02
N ILE A 372 5.19 2.60 14.00
CA ILE A 372 5.10 1.79 15.22
C ILE A 372 6.18 0.71 15.17
N ASP A 373 7.08 0.74 16.15
CA ASP A 373 8.23 -0.15 16.25
C ASP A 373 8.17 -1.06 17.48
N LYS A 374 8.74 -2.27 17.33
CA LYS A 374 8.98 -3.24 18.42
C LYS A 374 7.72 -3.50 19.28
N THR A 375 6.56 -3.54 18.64
CA THR A 375 5.27 -3.63 19.33
C THR A 375 4.66 -5.02 19.18
N GLY A 376 3.91 -5.50 20.17
CA GLY A 376 3.22 -6.79 20.08
C GLY A 376 2.21 -6.82 18.94
N MET A 377 1.23 -5.91 18.98
CA MET A 377 0.30 -5.66 17.89
C MET A 377 0.33 -4.16 17.55
N PRO A 378 1.03 -3.73 16.50
CA PRO A 378 1.09 -2.33 16.11
C PRO A 378 -0.28 -1.68 16.02
N VAL A 379 -1.21 -2.30 15.28
CA VAL A 379 -2.58 -1.82 15.13
C VAL A 379 -3.58 -2.94 15.42
N GLN A 380 -4.56 -2.63 16.28
CA GLN A 380 -5.72 -3.47 16.55
C GLN A 380 -6.99 -2.64 16.43
N VAL A 381 -7.88 -3.00 15.52
CA VAL A 381 -9.09 -2.22 15.23
C VAL A 381 -10.33 -3.11 15.20
N SER A 382 -11.39 -2.62 15.83
CA SER A 382 -12.73 -3.20 15.82
C SER A 382 -13.78 -2.11 15.96
N GLY A 383 -15.01 -2.35 15.50
CA GLY A 383 -16.13 -1.45 15.73
C GLY A 383 -15.92 -0.06 15.15
N THR A 384 -15.44 0.02 13.90
CA THR A 384 -14.98 1.27 13.27
C THR A 384 -15.44 1.36 11.83
N ASP A 385 -15.87 2.54 11.39
CA ASP A 385 -16.16 2.83 9.98
C ASP A 385 -15.33 4.00 9.46
N ASN A 386 -15.10 3.98 8.15
CA ASN A 386 -14.45 5.06 7.41
C ASN A 386 -13.05 5.34 7.98
N PHE A 387 -12.16 4.36 7.82
CA PHE A 387 -10.79 4.41 8.32
C PHE A 387 -9.82 4.50 7.15
N THR A 388 -8.90 5.47 7.18
CA THR A 388 -7.82 5.60 6.20
C THR A 388 -6.48 5.64 6.90
N MET A 389 -5.54 4.83 6.43
CA MET A 389 -4.13 4.87 6.85
C MET A 389 -3.23 4.97 5.63
N SER A 390 -2.33 5.94 5.64
CA SER A 390 -1.41 6.23 4.55
C SER A 390 0.04 6.33 5.02
N ASP A 391 0.98 5.92 4.16
CA ASP A 391 2.42 6.17 4.30
C ASP A 391 2.98 5.77 5.67
N SER A 392 2.52 4.63 6.20
CA SER A 392 2.76 4.21 7.59
C SER A 392 3.57 2.91 7.65
N ILE A 393 4.30 2.72 8.75
CA ILE A 393 5.16 1.54 8.97
C ILE A 393 4.77 0.88 10.29
N LEU A 394 4.33 -0.38 10.20
CA LEU A 394 3.86 -1.19 11.32
C LEU A 394 4.81 -2.36 11.53
N ASN A 395 5.78 -2.19 12.42
CA ASN A 395 6.77 -3.20 12.77
C ASN A 395 6.35 -3.92 14.05
N ALA A 396 5.80 -5.12 13.89
CA ALA A 396 5.56 -6.03 15.00
C ALA A 396 6.89 -6.58 15.57
N ASN A 397 6.84 -7.17 16.76
CA ASN A 397 7.99 -7.84 17.36
C ASN A 397 8.00 -9.34 17.00
N ALA A 398 9.13 -9.82 16.46
CA ALA A 398 9.33 -11.23 16.14
C ALA A 398 9.37 -12.10 17.42
N GLY A 399 8.90 -13.35 17.33
CA GLY A 399 8.99 -14.34 18.42
C GLY A 399 7.75 -14.50 19.31
N GLY A 400 6.64 -13.85 18.97
CA GLY A 400 5.37 -14.03 19.67
C GLY A 400 4.51 -15.19 19.17
N THR A 401 3.22 -15.17 19.51
CA THR A 401 2.25 -16.21 19.08
C THR A 401 1.66 -15.90 17.71
N LYS A 402 1.03 -16.90 17.07
CA LYS A 402 0.30 -16.75 15.79
C LYS A 402 -0.82 -15.71 15.78
N TRP A 403 -1.21 -15.20 16.95
CA TRP A 403 -2.29 -14.21 17.12
C TRP A 403 -1.79 -12.76 17.07
N LEU A 404 -0.48 -12.55 16.97
CA LEU A 404 0.09 -11.21 16.87
C LEU A 404 0.28 -10.84 15.42
N HIS A 405 -0.54 -9.89 14.98
CA HIS A 405 -0.56 -9.37 13.63
C HIS A 405 0.04 -7.96 13.61
N ALA A 406 0.64 -7.54 12.50
CA ALA A 406 1.06 -6.15 12.34
C ALA A 406 -0.17 -5.23 12.25
N ALA A 407 -1.19 -5.64 11.49
CA ALA A 407 -2.53 -5.06 11.53
C ALA A 407 -3.60 -6.12 11.81
N TYR A 408 -4.30 -5.98 12.93
CA TYR A 408 -5.39 -6.85 13.33
C TYR A 408 -6.74 -6.15 13.19
N ILE A 409 -7.41 -6.38 12.06
CA ILE A 409 -8.73 -5.82 11.72
C ILE A 409 -9.77 -6.90 12.04
N ARG A 410 -10.49 -6.72 13.15
CA ARG A 410 -11.36 -7.75 13.70
C ARG A 410 -12.79 -7.28 13.94
N GLY A 411 -13.75 -8.11 13.56
CA GLY A 411 -15.16 -7.89 13.83
C GLY A 411 -15.76 -6.80 12.95
N ASP A 412 -16.63 -5.98 13.53
CA ASP A 412 -17.47 -5.05 12.80
C ASP A 412 -16.69 -3.82 12.33
N ASN A 413 -16.14 -3.88 11.12
CA ASN A 413 -15.40 -2.79 10.50
C ASN A 413 -15.86 -2.59 9.06
N SER A 414 -16.04 -1.34 8.61
CA SER A 414 -16.37 -1.07 7.22
C SER A 414 -15.69 0.15 6.60
N ASN A 415 -15.48 0.11 5.29
CA ASN A 415 -14.88 1.19 4.49
C ASN A 415 -13.47 1.56 4.97
N PHE A 416 -12.55 0.61 4.88
CA PHE A 416 -11.16 0.82 5.26
C PHE A 416 -10.29 0.98 4.01
N LEU A 417 -9.34 1.92 4.07
CA LEU A 417 -8.33 2.12 3.06
C LEU A 417 -6.94 2.15 3.70
N PHE A 418 -6.06 1.24 3.27
CA PHE A 418 -4.63 1.27 3.56
C PHE A 418 -3.89 1.57 2.27
N ARG A 419 -3.11 2.65 2.23
CA ARG A 419 -2.31 3.05 1.07
C ARG A 419 -0.85 3.23 1.45
N ASN A 420 0.06 2.61 0.73
CA ASN A 420 1.51 2.72 0.98
C ASN A 420 1.90 2.34 2.43
N VAL A 421 1.27 1.30 2.99
CA VAL A 421 1.53 0.83 4.37
C VAL A 421 2.44 -0.39 4.36
N GLU A 422 3.43 -0.42 5.25
CA GLU A 422 4.28 -1.59 5.48
C GLU A 422 3.85 -2.36 6.74
N PHE A 423 3.66 -3.67 6.62
CA PHE A 423 3.27 -4.59 7.70
C PHE A 423 4.38 -5.63 7.90
N ASN A 424 5.17 -5.49 8.96
CA ASN A 424 6.44 -6.21 9.06
C ASN A 424 6.55 -7.04 10.33
N ASN A 425 7.30 -8.15 10.22
CA ASN A 425 7.83 -8.97 11.32
C ASN A 425 6.73 -9.57 12.23
N ALA A 426 5.55 -9.86 11.69
CA ALA A 426 4.45 -10.41 12.47
C ALA A 426 4.60 -11.94 12.64
N PRO A 427 4.61 -12.48 13.88
CA PRO A 427 4.67 -13.93 14.10
C PRO A 427 3.35 -14.63 13.75
N GLY A 428 2.27 -13.88 13.52
CA GLY A 428 1.06 -14.35 12.85
C GLY A 428 1.02 -13.89 11.39
N GLY A 429 -0.09 -13.25 11.03
CA GLY A 429 -0.27 -12.58 9.74
C GLY A 429 0.26 -11.15 9.75
N GLY A 430 0.92 -10.69 8.69
CA GLY A 430 1.21 -9.27 8.51
C GLY A 430 -0.08 -8.45 8.58
N VAL A 431 -1.10 -8.91 7.86
CA VAL A 431 -2.47 -8.38 7.94
C VAL A 431 -3.44 -9.49 8.30
N ASN A 432 -4.40 -9.18 9.17
CA ASN A 432 -5.56 -10.02 9.43
C ASN A 432 -6.85 -9.22 9.25
N VAL A 433 -7.72 -9.70 8.36
CA VAL A 433 -9.09 -9.22 8.16
C VAL A 433 -10.02 -10.39 8.52
N ALA A 434 -10.65 -10.31 9.69
CA ALA A 434 -11.43 -11.44 10.21
C ALA A 434 -12.68 -11.00 10.96
N GLY A 435 -13.78 -11.74 10.75
CA GLY A 435 -14.95 -11.67 11.63
C GLY A 435 -14.64 -12.14 13.05
N ASN A 436 -15.59 -11.88 13.95
CA ASN A 436 -15.51 -12.29 15.34
C ASN A 436 -16.92 -12.35 15.93
N GLU A 437 -17.26 -13.48 16.53
CA GLU A 437 -18.55 -13.77 17.16
C GLU A 437 -19.01 -12.73 18.21
N LYS A 438 -18.08 -11.96 18.77
CA LYS A 438 -18.42 -10.86 19.70
C LYS A 438 -19.05 -9.64 19.02
N PHE A 439 -19.02 -9.57 17.69
CA PHE A 439 -19.48 -8.44 16.90
C PHE A 439 -20.60 -8.90 15.94
N PRO A 440 -21.57 -8.01 15.63
CA PRO A 440 -22.75 -8.38 14.84
C PRO A 440 -22.42 -8.71 13.39
N THR A 441 -21.38 -8.12 12.83
CA THR A 441 -21.01 -8.20 11.41
C THR A 441 -19.51 -8.45 11.25
N PRO A 442 -19.09 -9.21 10.22
CA PRO A 442 -17.69 -9.34 9.85
C PRO A 442 -17.18 -8.07 9.12
N PRO A 443 -15.86 -7.94 8.90
CA PRO A 443 -15.31 -6.83 8.12
C PRO A 443 -15.82 -6.82 6.68
N ASP A 444 -16.09 -5.62 6.16
CA ASP A 444 -16.63 -5.41 4.82
C ASP A 444 -16.05 -4.16 4.15
N HIS A 445 -15.83 -4.19 2.83
CA HIS A 445 -15.23 -3.08 2.07
C HIS A 445 -13.86 -2.64 2.63
N ILE A 446 -12.88 -3.54 2.57
CA ILE A 446 -11.52 -3.30 3.03
C ILE A 446 -10.59 -3.24 1.82
N VAL A 447 -9.86 -2.15 1.67
CA VAL A 447 -9.01 -1.87 0.51
C VAL A 447 -7.54 -1.70 0.94
N PHE A 448 -6.64 -2.40 0.23
CA PHE A 448 -5.20 -2.27 0.36
C PHE A 448 -4.61 -1.87 -1.00
N GLU A 449 -3.87 -0.76 -1.03
CA GLU A 449 -3.23 -0.20 -2.23
C GLU A 449 -1.74 0.03 -1.99
N ASN A 450 -0.90 -0.54 -2.86
CA ASN A 450 0.55 -0.29 -2.88
C ASN A 450 1.24 -0.62 -1.53
N CYS A 451 0.73 -1.63 -0.83
CA CYS A 451 1.20 -2.02 0.49
C CYS A 451 2.34 -3.05 0.40
N ARG A 452 3.06 -3.24 1.50
CA ARG A 452 4.13 -4.24 1.62
C ARG A 452 3.98 -5.06 2.88
N ILE A 453 4.29 -6.35 2.79
CA ILE A 453 4.35 -7.26 3.93
C ILE A 453 5.71 -7.95 3.94
N LYS A 454 6.42 -7.86 5.07
CA LYS A 454 7.76 -8.45 5.20
C LYS A 454 7.85 -9.37 6.42
N ASN A 455 8.53 -10.50 6.25
CA ASN A 455 8.96 -11.39 7.34
C ASN A 455 7.83 -11.78 8.30
N SER A 456 6.64 -12.05 7.77
CA SER A 456 5.48 -12.47 8.58
C SER A 456 5.16 -13.92 8.29
N VAL A 457 4.73 -14.71 9.28
CA VAL A 457 4.45 -16.16 9.08
C VAL A 457 3.44 -16.36 7.95
N VAL A 458 2.38 -15.56 7.96
CA VAL A 458 1.46 -15.41 6.84
C VAL A 458 1.53 -13.97 6.33
N GLY A 459 1.45 -13.76 5.03
CA GLY A 459 1.31 -12.42 4.46
C GLY A 459 -0.02 -11.80 4.91
N MET A 460 -1.13 -12.30 4.36
CA MET A 460 -2.47 -11.80 4.64
C MET A 460 -3.47 -12.91 4.98
N HIS A 461 -4.21 -12.72 6.07
CA HIS A 461 -5.39 -13.51 6.41
C HIS A 461 -6.64 -12.76 5.99
N ILE A 462 -7.53 -13.41 5.25
CA ILE A 462 -8.88 -12.93 4.93
C ILE A 462 -9.85 -14.04 5.31
N ASN A 463 -10.59 -13.91 6.40
CA ASN A 463 -11.39 -15.04 6.87
C ASN A 463 -12.64 -14.67 7.67
N THR A 464 -13.37 -15.72 8.06
CA THR A 464 -14.46 -15.65 9.05
C THR A 464 -15.53 -14.63 8.63
N GLY A 465 -16.03 -14.77 7.40
CA GLY A 465 -17.11 -13.95 6.86
C GLY A 465 -16.67 -12.63 6.23
N ALA A 466 -15.37 -12.29 6.24
CA ALA A 466 -14.89 -11.07 5.59
C ALA A 466 -15.29 -11.03 4.11
N SER A 467 -15.82 -9.89 3.66
CA SER A 467 -16.32 -9.69 2.30
C SER A 467 -15.87 -8.38 1.67
N ASN A 468 -15.95 -8.30 0.34
CA ASN A 468 -15.63 -7.10 -0.44
C ASN A 468 -14.20 -6.58 -0.14
N VAL A 469 -13.23 -7.49 -0.11
CA VAL A 469 -11.82 -7.14 0.16
C VAL A 469 -11.08 -6.96 -1.16
N THR A 470 -10.49 -5.78 -1.34
CA THR A 470 -9.67 -5.44 -2.51
C THR A 470 -8.21 -5.28 -2.11
N VAL A 471 -7.34 -5.96 -2.84
CA VAL A 471 -5.89 -5.89 -2.69
C VAL A 471 -5.30 -5.56 -4.07
N LYS A 472 -4.62 -4.42 -4.17
CA LYS A 472 -3.97 -3.96 -5.39
C LYS A 472 -2.55 -3.49 -5.09
N GLY A 473 -1.55 -3.96 -5.84
CA GLY A 473 -0.17 -3.50 -5.67
C GLY A 473 0.48 -4.01 -4.38
N LEU A 474 0.22 -5.27 -3.97
CA LEU A 474 0.78 -5.82 -2.73
C LEU A 474 2.09 -6.55 -2.99
N THR A 475 3.15 -6.22 -2.25
CA THR A 475 4.39 -7.01 -2.23
C THR A 475 4.51 -7.80 -0.93
N ILE A 476 4.70 -9.11 -1.02
CA ILE A 476 4.91 -10.01 0.12
C ILE A 476 6.30 -10.65 -0.02
N THR A 477 7.16 -10.46 0.98
CA THR A 477 8.51 -11.05 1.03
C THR A 477 8.77 -11.71 2.36
N GLY A 478 9.40 -12.89 2.39
CA GLY A 478 9.80 -13.50 3.66
C GLY A 478 8.67 -14.20 4.41
N SER A 479 7.57 -14.54 3.73
CA SER A 479 6.42 -15.22 4.34
C SER A 479 6.38 -16.71 4.01
N GLY A 480 5.89 -17.52 4.96
CA GLY A 480 5.69 -18.95 4.72
C GLY A 480 4.49 -19.23 3.83
N LEU A 481 3.39 -18.53 4.10
CA LEU A 481 2.18 -18.50 3.27
C LEU A 481 1.89 -17.07 2.82
N GLY A 482 1.66 -16.84 1.52
CA GLY A 482 1.24 -15.53 1.02
C GLY A 482 -0.14 -15.11 1.53
N PHE A 483 -1.18 -15.84 1.14
CA PHE A 483 -2.56 -15.58 1.50
C PHE A 483 -3.22 -16.78 2.17
N LYS A 484 -3.94 -16.53 3.26
CA LYS A 484 -4.82 -17.49 3.92
C LYS A 484 -6.26 -16.99 3.89
N ILE A 485 -7.03 -17.54 2.96
CA ILE A 485 -8.40 -17.16 2.65
C ILE A 485 -9.34 -18.28 3.11
N ALA A 486 -10.27 -17.97 4.02
CA ALA A 486 -11.16 -18.99 4.57
C ALA A 486 -12.53 -18.43 4.98
N ASN A 487 -13.62 -18.95 4.38
CA ASN A 487 -14.98 -18.45 4.62
C ASN A 487 -15.13 -16.97 4.25
N SER A 488 -14.71 -16.58 3.03
CA SER A 488 -14.70 -15.19 2.57
C SER A 488 -15.22 -15.05 1.14
N ASN A 489 -15.80 -13.90 0.83
CA ASN A 489 -16.57 -13.69 -0.40
C ASN A 489 -16.21 -12.37 -1.09
N ASN A 490 -16.38 -12.34 -2.42
CA ASN A 490 -16.18 -11.15 -3.24
C ASN A 490 -14.79 -10.51 -3.03
N LEU A 491 -13.76 -11.26 -3.43
CA LEU A 491 -12.37 -10.84 -3.27
C LEU A 491 -11.80 -10.40 -4.61
N SER A 492 -11.09 -9.27 -4.62
CA SER A 492 -10.34 -8.79 -5.77
C SER A 492 -8.87 -8.64 -5.38
N ILE A 493 -8.01 -9.52 -5.88
CA ILE A 493 -6.57 -9.54 -5.61
C ILE A 493 -5.87 -9.32 -6.96
N SER A 494 -5.15 -8.21 -7.08
CA SER A 494 -4.51 -7.80 -8.34
C SER A 494 -3.13 -7.20 -8.11
N ASP A 495 -2.25 -7.36 -9.08
CA ASP A 495 -0.92 -6.73 -9.11
C ASP A 495 -0.12 -7.07 -7.83
N VAL A 496 0.08 -8.38 -7.60
CA VAL A 496 0.71 -8.89 -6.36
C VAL A 496 2.03 -9.58 -6.67
N ASN A 497 3.05 -9.30 -5.86
CA ASN A 497 4.36 -9.95 -5.93
C ASN A 497 4.62 -10.76 -4.66
N ILE A 498 4.92 -12.06 -4.79
CA ILE A 498 5.24 -12.96 -3.66
C ILE A 498 6.61 -13.59 -3.89
N SER A 499 7.53 -13.44 -2.92
CA SER A 499 8.89 -14.00 -3.05
C SER A 499 9.56 -14.28 -1.70
N GLY A 500 10.73 -14.95 -1.76
CA GLY A 500 11.59 -15.18 -0.60
C GLY A 500 10.91 -15.99 0.50
N ALA A 501 10.22 -17.07 0.14
CA ALA A 501 9.40 -17.81 1.09
C ALA A 501 10.21 -18.38 2.27
N ILE A 502 9.67 -18.27 3.48
CA ILE A 502 10.24 -18.83 4.71
C ILE A 502 9.18 -19.75 5.34
N PRO A 503 9.02 -20.99 4.81
CA PRO A 503 7.93 -21.87 5.21
C PRO A 503 8.01 -22.27 6.68
N SER A 504 6.85 -22.30 7.34
CA SER A 504 6.67 -22.97 8.63
C SER A 504 6.20 -24.42 8.42
N THR A 505 5.77 -25.11 9.49
CA THR A 505 5.21 -26.47 9.35
C THR A 505 3.78 -26.49 8.80
N THR A 506 3.00 -25.42 8.98
CA THR A 506 1.56 -25.40 8.65
C THR A 506 1.16 -24.33 7.65
N ASP A 507 1.84 -23.19 7.65
CA ASP A 507 1.53 -22.06 6.81
C ASP A 507 2.57 -21.99 5.68
N ILE A 508 2.21 -22.62 4.56
CA ILE A 508 3.09 -22.89 3.41
C ILE A 508 2.34 -22.68 2.08
N GLY A 509 2.99 -22.02 1.12
CA GLY A 509 2.49 -21.83 -0.24
C GLY A 509 2.26 -20.37 -0.62
N ALA A 510 1.67 -20.11 -1.78
CA ALA A 510 1.29 -18.75 -2.17
C ALA A 510 -0.14 -18.43 -1.70
N PHE A 511 -1.08 -19.34 -1.92
CA PHE A 511 -2.48 -19.17 -1.58
C PHE A 511 -3.05 -20.42 -0.93
N SER A 512 -3.76 -20.24 0.18
CA SER A 512 -4.66 -21.24 0.74
C SER A 512 -6.05 -20.65 0.73
N ILE A 513 -6.96 -21.25 -0.06
CA ILE A 513 -8.32 -20.76 -0.28
C ILE A 513 -9.29 -21.86 0.11
N GLY A 514 -10.20 -21.56 1.04
CA GLY A 514 -11.22 -22.52 1.41
C GLY A 514 -12.57 -21.92 1.76
N ASN A 515 -13.64 -22.65 1.45
CA ASN A 515 -15.03 -22.24 1.67
C ASN A 515 -15.29 -20.80 1.21
N SER A 516 -14.78 -20.44 0.03
CA SER A 516 -14.74 -19.05 -0.44
C SER A 516 -15.28 -18.93 -1.85
N TYR A 517 -15.96 -17.81 -2.12
CA TYR A 517 -16.77 -17.63 -3.31
C TYR A 517 -16.46 -16.29 -4.01
N GLN A 518 -16.68 -16.23 -5.33
CA GLN A 518 -16.65 -15.00 -6.11
C GLN A 518 -15.32 -14.25 -5.96
N SER A 519 -14.21 -14.90 -6.29
CA SER A 519 -12.88 -14.32 -6.10
C SER A 519 -12.18 -14.14 -7.45
N SER A 520 -11.52 -12.99 -7.63
CA SER A 520 -10.66 -12.71 -8.78
C SER A 520 -9.23 -12.51 -8.30
N ILE A 521 -8.31 -13.32 -8.80
CA ILE A 521 -6.88 -13.24 -8.54
C ILE A 521 -6.21 -13.00 -9.89
N SER A 522 -5.58 -11.83 -10.07
CA SER A 522 -5.06 -11.40 -11.37
C SER A 522 -3.67 -10.77 -11.26
N ASN A 523 -2.86 -10.89 -12.31
CA ASN A 523 -1.55 -10.24 -12.40
C ASN A 523 -0.66 -10.50 -11.17
N VAL A 524 -0.47 -11.77 -10.82
CA VAL A 524 0.34 -12.13 -9.66
C VAL A 524 1.65 -12.75 -10.10
N THR A 525 2.77 -12.17 -9.68
CA THR A 525 4.10 -12.77 -9.84
C THR A 525 4.46 -13.54 -8.58
N VAL A 526 4.91 -14.78 -8.76
CA VAL A 526 5.42 -15.61 -7.65
C VAL A 526 6.79 -16.18 -7.99
N ASP A 527 7.78 -15.84 -7.17
CA ASP A 527 9.02 -16.62 -7.11
C ASP A 527 8.85 -17.73 -6.07
N SER A 528 8.68 -18.96 -6.54
CA SER A 528 8.45 -20.14 -5.70
C SER A 528 9.71 -20.72 -5.08
N ALA A 529 10.88 -20.09 -5.25
CA ALA A 529 12.11 -20.54 -4.60
C ALA A 529 11.93 -20.67 -3.08
N GLY A 530 12.23 -21.87 -2.55
CA GLY A 530 12.11 -22.16 -1.12
C GLY A 530 10.68 -22.40 -0.61
N MET A 531 9.64 -22.28 -1.46
CA MET A 531 8.28 -22.59 -1.06
C MET A 531 8.10 -24.10 -0.79
N ALA A 532 7.24 -24.41 0.19
CA ALA A 532 6.84 -25.77 0.52
C ALA A 532 5.33 -25.96 0.30
N GLY A 533 4.88 -27.20 0.25
CA GLY A 533 3.45 -27.50 0.15
C GLY A 533 2.93 -27.42 -1.28
N ALA A 534 2.04 -26.47 -1.57
CA ALA A 534 1.46 -26.23 -2.89
C ALA A 534 1.42 -24.72 -3.15
N LEU A 535 1.45 -24.31 -4.42
CA LEU A 535 1.26 -22.90 -4.77
C LEU A 535 -0.16 -22.45 -4.39
N PHE A 536 -1.18 -23.21 -4.80
CA PHE A 536 -2.57 -23.04 -4.43
C PHE A 536 -3.09 -24.28 -3.69
N TRP A 537 -3.61 -24.06 -2.48
CA TRP A 537 -4.43 -25.03 -1.77
C TRP A 537 -5.89 -24.65 -1.93
N PHE A 538 -6.71 -25.59 -2.43
CA PHE A 538 -8.17 -25.47 -2.38
C PHE A 538 -8.70 -26.44 -1.33
N ILE A 539 -9.46 -25.90 -0.38
CA ILE A 539 -9.90 -26.62 0.82
C ILE A 539 -11.41 -26.44 0.98
N GLY A 540 -12.16 -27.54 1.09
CA GLY A 540 -13.62 -27.45 1.20
C GLY A 540 -14.22 -26.95 -0.11
N GLU A 541 -15.19 -26.03 -0.05
CA GLU A 541 -15.85 -25.51 -1.26
C GLU A 541 -15.15 -24.25 -1.79
N VAL A 542 -14.76 -24.25 -3.06
CA VAL A 542 -14.24 -23.05 -3.75
C VAL A 542 -15.05 -22.85 -5.01
N LYS A 543 -15.73 -21.72 -5.14
CA LYS A 543 -16.65 -21.51 -6.25
C LYS A 543 -16.54 -20.10 -6.87
N ASP A 544 -16.77 -20.04 -8.18
CA ASP A 544 -16.75 -18.80 -8.97
C ASP A 544 -15.44 -18.03 -8.74
N THR A 545 -14.31 -18.71 -8.92
CA THR A 545 -12.97 -18.16 -8.67
C THR A 545 -12.18 -18.10 -9.96
N ASN A 546 -11.79 -16.90 -10.38
CA ASN A 546 -10.93 -16.69 -11.54
C ASN A 546 -9.49 -16.41 -11.10
N ILE A 547 -8.53 -17.10 -11.70
CA ILE A 547 -7.10 -16.94 -11.49
C ILE A 547 -6.49 -16.64 -12.86
N SER A 548 -5.93 -15.45 -13.05
CA SER A 548 -5.48 -15.00 -14.37
C SER A 548 -4.18 -14.22 -14.32
N GLY A 549 -3.42 -14.19 -15.42
CA GLY A 549 -2.20 -13.38 -15.49
C GLY A 549 -1.14 -13.77 -14.45
N MET A 550 -1.08 -15.03 -14.02
CA MET A 550 -0.04 -15.48 -13.09
C MET A 550 1.29 -15.59 -13.82
N ASN A 551 2.38 -15.14 -13.20
CA ASN A 551 3.74 -15.37 -13.65
C ASN A 551 4.53 -16.07 -12.54
N VAL A 552 4.66 -17.39 -12.63
CA VAL A 552 5.24 -18.21 -11.58
C VAL A 552 6.55 -18.82 -12.05
N ILE A 553 7.62 -18.58 -11.30
CA ILE A 553 8.96 -19.10 -11.58
C ILE A 553 9.46 -19.98 -10.43
N ASN A 554 10.50 -20.77 -10.72
CA ASN A 554 11.21 -21.58 -9.73
C ASN A 554 10.33 -22.60 -8.98
N VAL A 555 9.28 -23.13 -9.63
CA VAL A 555 8.41 -24.14 -9.01
C VAL A 555 9.18 -25.46 -8.88
N ASP A 556 9.51 -25.87 -7.66
CA ASP A 556 10.32 -27.07 -7.41
C ASP A 556 9.61 -28.02 -6.45
N LYS A 557 9.27 -29.22 -6.94
CA LYS A 557 8.67 -30.34 -6.16
C LYS A 557 7.34 -30.05 -5.46
N ILE A 558 6.74 -28.89 -5.66
CA ILE A 558 5.40 -28.55 -5.18
C ILE A 558 4.38 -28.59 -6.33
N PRO A 559 3.15 -29.07 -6.12
CA PRO A 559 2.06 -28.86 -7.07
C PRO A 559 1.70 -27.38 -7.16
N LEU A 560 1.28 -26.94 -8.36
CA LEU A 560 0.64 -25.65 -8.57
C LEU A 560 -0.72 -25.61 -7.88
N ILE A 561 -1.52 -26.66 -8.05
CA ILE A 561 -2.86 -26.72 -7.44
C ILE A 561 -3.00 -28.05 -6.71
N SER A 562 -3.38 -27.97 -5.44
CA SER A 562 -3.76 -29.11 -4.64
C SER A 562 -5.16 -28.91 -4.05
N ALA A 563 -6.13 -29.63 -4.61
CA ALA A 563 -7.45 -29.81 -4.04
C ALA A 563 -7.64 -31.30 -3.67
N ASN A 564 -7.86 -31.58 -2.38
CA ASN A 564 -7.96 -32.95 -1.89
C ASN A 564 -9.32 -33.61 -2.24
N SER A 565 -9.51 -34.88 -1.87
CA SER A 565 -10.73 -35.64 -2.21
C SER A 565 -12.00 -35.14 -1.51
N THR A 566 -11.88 -34.30 -0.49
CA THR A 566 -13.03 -33.68 0.20
C THR A 566 -13.30 -32.26 -0.29
N SER A 567 -12.47 -31.72 -1.18
CA SER A 567 -12.62 -30.36 -1.71
C SER A 567 -13.49 -30.37 -2.96
N LYS A 568 -14.34 -29.36 -3.11
CA LYS A 568 -15.25 -29.23 -4.25
C LYS A 568 -15.04 -27.89 -4.92
N THR A 569 -14.60 -27.92 -6.17
CA THR A 569 -14.47 -26.71 -6.99
C THR A 569 -15.65 -26.56 -7.94
N THR A 570 -16.15 -25.34 -8.17
CA THR A 570 -17.19 -25.06 -9.17
C THR A 570 -16.86 -23.75 -9.86
N ASN A 571 -16.82 -23.71 -11.19
CA ASN A 571 -16.43 -22.51 -11.95
C ASN A 571 -15.08 -21.91 -11.50
N VAL A 572 -14.10 -22.77 -11.20
CA VAL A 572 -12.72 -22.31 -11.00
C VAL A 572 -12.05 -22.21 -12.37
N VAL A 573 -11.53 -21.03 -12.70
CA VAL A 573 -10.85 -20.76 -13.98
C VAL A 573 -9.41 -20.38 -13.70
N VAL A 574 -8.47 -20.98 -14.42
CA VAL A 574 -7.07 -20.57 -14.47
C VAL A 574 -6.72 -20.23 -15.91
N GLU A 575 -6.38 -18.98 -16.18
CA GLU A 575 -6.16 -18.53 -17.55
C GLU A 575 -5.02 -17.54 -17.76
N ASN A 576 -4.56 -17.42 -19.00
CA ASN A 576 -3.59 -16.42 -19.45
C ASN A 576 -2.36 -16.33 -18.52
N SER A 577 -1.88 -17.49 -18.05
CA SER A 577 -0.86 -17.59 -17.00
C SER A 577 0.37 -18.36 -17.47
N SER A 578 1.53 -18.10 -16.87
CA SER A 578 2.81 -18.77 -17.13
C SER A 578 3.35 -19.43 -15.86
N PHE A 579 3.74 -20.71 -15.97
CA PHE A 579 4.25 -21.51 -14.87
C PHE A 579 5.54 -22.23 -15.29
N LYS A 580 6.66 -21.93 -14.62
CA LYS A 580 7.98 -22.52 -14.89
C LYS A 580 8.43 -23.43 -13.76
N TYR A 581 8.42 -24.72 -14.04
CA TYR A 581 8.89 -25.79 -13.16
C TYR A 581 10.39 -26.04 -13.30
N LYS A 582 11.06 -26.19 -12.16
CA LYS A 582 12.38 -26.81 -12.02
C LYS A 582 12.28 -28.31 -11.90
N SER A 583 11.29 -28.83 -11.16
CA SER A 583 11.00 -30.26 -11.08
C SER A 583 9.60 -30.51 -10.53
N ILE A 584 9.06 -31.70 -10.77
CA ILE A 584 7.77 -32.16 -10.23
C ILE A 584 8.01 -33.46 -9.46
N ASP A 585 7.44 -33.57 -8.26
CA ASP A 585 7.58 -34.76 -7.40
C ASP A 585 6.44 -35.78 -7.62
N LYS A 586 5.18 -35.34 -7.47
CA LYS A 586 4.00 -36.24 -7.57
C LYS A 586 3.01 -35.89 -8.69
N TYR A 587 2.64 -34.63 -8.79
CA TYR A 587 1.76 -34.11 -9.84
C TYR A 587 1.91 -32.59 -9.86
N GLY A 588 1.61 -31.97 -11.01
CA GLY A 588 1.62 -30.51 -11.12
C GLY A 588 0.29 -29.88 -10.71
N ILE A 589 -0.83 -30.43 -11.18
CA ILE A 589 -2.18 -29.89 -10.95
C ILE A 589 -3.11 -31.03 -10.54
N GLY A 590 -3.78 -30.91 -9.39
CA GLY A 590 -4.66 -31.96 -8.88
C GLY A 590 -5.98 -31.41 -8.33
N PHE A 591 -7.09 -31.78 -9.00
CA PHE A 591 -8.45 -31.61 -8.50
C PHE A 591 -9.00 -33.00 -8.15
N ARG A 592 -9.19 -33.32 -6.87
CA ARG A 592 -9.44 -34.71 -6.46
C ARG A 592 -10.83 -35.00 -5.90
N GLY A 593 -11.61 -34.00 -5.54
CA GLY A 593 -12.93 -34.25 -4.97
C GLY A 593 -13.98 -34.45 -6.06
N VAL A 594 -14.79 -35.49 -5.89
CA VAL A 594 -15.87 -35.85 -6.82
C VAL A 594 -16.81 -34.67 -7.04
N GLY A 595 -17.15 -34.41 -8.30
CA GLY A 595 -17.98 -33.29 -8.74
C GLY A 595 -17.21 -31.97 -8.91
N SER A 596 -15.90 -31.94 -8.66
CA SER A 596 -15.07 -30.75 -8.89
C SER A 596 -15.02 -30.39 -10.36
N GLN A 597 -15.14 -29.09 -10.63
CA GLN A 597 -15.07 -28.50 -11.96
C GLN A 597 -13.99 -27.43 -11.99
N ALA A 598 -13.20 -27.41 -13.07
CA ALA A 598 -12.28 -26.32 -13.35
C ALA A 598 -12.02 -26.17 -14.85
N THR A 599 -11.60 -24.98 -15.26
CA THR A 599 -11.14 -24.69 -16.62
C THR A 599 -9.72 -24.15 -16.58
N LEU A 600 -8.80 -24.76 -17.32
CA LEU A 600 -7.43 -24.29 -17.50
C LEU A 600 -7.27 -23.89 -18.98
N ARG A 601 -7.16 -22.59 -19.28
CA ARG A 601 -7.04 -22.14 -20.68
C ARG A 601 -6.01 -21.06 -20.96
N ASN A 602 -5.43 -21.04 -22.16
CA ASN A 602 -4.45 -20.04 -22.58
C ASN A 602 -3.22 -19.92 -21.64
N ASN A 603 -2.82 -21.02 -21.00
CA ASN A 603 -1.69 -21.02 -20.07
C ASN A 603 -0.42 -21.58 -20.73
N THR A 604 0.75 -21.20 -20.23
CA THR A 604 2.04 -21.78 -20.62
C THR A 604 2.65 -22.53 -19.45
N PHE A 605 2.99 -23.80 -19.66
CA PHE A 605 3.68 -24.64 -18.69
C PHE A 605 5.03 -25.07 -19.25
N THR A 606 6.11 -24.77 -18.54
CA THR A 606 7.47 -25.18 -18.91
C THR A 606 8.08 -25.98 -17.78
N ASN A 607 8.68 -27.13 -18.10
CA ASN A 607 9.49 -27.91 -17.17
C ASN A 607 10.93 -27.99 -17.68
N SER A 608 11.87 -27.47 -16.90
CA SER A 608 13.31 -27.57 -17.20
C SER A 608 14.00 -28.71 -16.45
N GLY A 609 13.27 -29.46 -15.61
CA GLY A 609 13.79 -30.60 -14.86
C GLY A 609 13.69 -31.92 -15.61
N ALA A 610 13.95 -33.02 -14.89
CA ALA A 610 13.68 -34.35 -15.39
C ALA A 610 12.20 -34.46 -15.82
N SER A 611 11.95 -35.05 -16.98
CA SER A 611 10.61 -35.16 -17.52
C SER A 611 9.74 -36.00 -16.58
N TYR A 612 8.69 -35.40 -16.04
CA TYR A 612 7.76 -36.05 -15.12
C TYR A 612 6.66 -36.82 -15.86
N ALA A 613 6.12 -37.87 -15.23
CA ALA A 613 5.19 -38.81 -15.85
C ALA A 613 3.83 -38.21 -16.23
N TYR A 614 3.30 -37.20 -15.50
CA TYR A 614 2.03 -36.52 -15.82
C TYR A 614 1.90 -35.13 -15.16
N LEU A 615 1.39 -34.13 -15.88
CA LEU A 615 1.18 -32.77 -15.34
C LEU A 615 -0.16 -32.64 -14.58
N ILE A 616 -1.25 -33.12 -15.16
CA ILE A 616 -2.62 -33.00 -14.63
C ILE A 616 -3.09 -34.34 -14.08
N TYR A 617 -3.56 -34.34 -12.83
CA TYR A 617 -4.22 -35.45 -12.17
C TYR A 617 -5.74 -35.23 -12.14
N ASN A 618 -6.46 -35.98 -12.98
CA ASN A 618 -7.91 -35.88 -13.20
C ASN A 618 -8.60 -37.23 -12.90
N PRO A 619 -8.94 -37.53 -11.62
CA PRO A 619 -9.57 -38.79 -11.24
C PRO A 619 -11.05 -38.86 -11.67
N GLU A 620 -11.62 -40.07 -11.64
CA GLU A 620 -13.04 -40.30 -11.96
C GLU A 620 -13.98 -39.37 -11.16
N GLY A 621 -15.01 -38.85 -11.84
CA GLY A 621 -15.99 -37.95 -11.23
C GLY A 621 -15.55 -36.48 -11.16
N THR A 622 -14.41 -36.11 -11.73
CA THR A 622 -13.98 -34.70 -11.88
C THR A 622 -14.11 -34.20 -13.32
N SER A 623 -14.41 -32.92 -13.50
CA SER A 623 -14.64 -32.28 -14.80
C SER A 623 -13.66 -31.12 -15.00
N ILE A 624 -12.45 -31.45 -15.45
CA ILE A 624 -11.38 -30.48 -15.68
C ILE A 624 -11.21 -30.25 -17.18
N GLN A 625 -11.61 -29.06 -17.61
CA GLN A 625 -11.53 -28.64 -19.01
C GLN A 625 -10.19 -27.97 -19.27
N VAL A 626 -9.54 -28.33 -20.38
CA VAL A 626 -8.27 -27.74 -20.80
C VAL A 626 -8.38 -27.21 -22.23
N SER A 627 -7.95 -25.97 -22.48
CA SER A 627 -7.92 -25.44 -23.86
C SER A 627 -6.81 -24.45 -24.15
N ASN A 628 -6.24 -24.50 -25.36
CA ASN A 628 -5.23 -23.54 -25.83
C ASN A 628 -4.03 -23.33 -24.87
N ASN A 629 -3.64 -24.36 -24.11
CA ASN A 629 -2.46 -24.30 -23.26
C ASN A 629 -1.22 -24.76 -24.05
N SER A 630 -0.07 -24.17 -23.74
CA SER A 630 1.24 -24.58 -24.25
C SER A 630 2.02 -25.37 -23.20
N TYR A 631 2.73 -26.42 -23.62
CA TYR A 631 3.47 -27.32 -22.74
C TYR A 631 4.85 -27.63 -23.32
N SER A 632 5.90 -27.57 -22.51
CA SER A 632 7.26 -27.95 -22.90
C SER A 632 8.00 -28.68 -21.78
N GLY A 633 8.71 -29.77 -22.10
CA GLY A 633 9.54 -30.52 -21.13
C GLY A 633 8.81 -31.59 -20.31
N PHE A 634 7.67 -32.11 -20.78
CA PHE A 634 6.88 -33.15 -20.11
C PHE A 634 6.87 -34.47 -20.90
N GLN A 635 6.86 -35.62 -20.22
CA GLN A 635 6.74 -36.95 -20.86
C GLN A 635 5.29 -37.28 -21.25
N ARG A 636 4.32 -36.97 -20.38
CA ARG A 636 2.87 -37.07 -20.66
C ARG A 636 2.15 -35.94 -19.93
N LEU A 637 0.97 -35.55 -20.42
CA LEU A 637 0.22 -34.43 -19.86
C LEU A 637 -0.91 -34.84 -18.88
N ASN A 638 -1.46 -36.05 -18.99
CA ASN A 638 -2.59 -36.52 -18.19
C ASN A 638 -2.39 -37.97 -17.73
N SER A 639 -2.87 -38.31 -16.53
CA SER A 639 -2.88 -39.66 -15.94
C SER A 639 -4.23 -40.40 -16.04
N SER A 640 -5.28 -39.78 -16.60
CA SER A 640 -6.63 -40.39 -16.65
C SER A 640 -6.75 -41.51 -17.69
N SER A 641 -7.59 -42.50 -17.40
CA SER A 641 -7.96 -43.61 -18.28
C SER A 641 -9.08 -43.26 -19.28
N ASP A 642 -9.79 -42.14 -19.08
CA ASP A 642 -10.87 -41.70 -19.96
C ASP A 642 -10.44 -40.48 -20.80
N PHE A 643 -10.03 -40.77 -22.03
CA PHE A 643 -9.56 -39.77 -23.00
C PHE A 643 -10.70 -38.96 -23.62
N SER A 644 -11.97 -39.34 -23.42
CA SER A 644 -13.13 -38.63 -23.98
C SER A 644 -13.36 -37.25 -23.34
N VAL A 645 -12.84 -37.03 -22.14
CA VAL A 645 -12.92 -35.76 -21.39
C VAL A 645 -11.87 -34.73 -21.89
N ALA A 646 -10.89 -35.15 -22.71
CA ALA A 646 -9.85 -34.30 -23.30
C ALA A 646 -10.10 -34.00 -24.80
N THR A 647 -11.34 -34.16 -25.28
CA THR A 647 -11.70 -34.15 -26.71
C THR A 647 -11.95 -32.75 -27.30
N ASN A 648 -11.05 -31.80 -27.05
CA ASN A 648 -10.92 -30.65 -27.97
C ASN A 648 -9.48 -30.10 -28.13
N ASN A 649 -8.44 -30.78 -27.64
CA ASN A 649 -7.05 -30.37 -27.88
C ASN A 649 -6.05 -31.55 -27.95
N PHE A 650 -6.30 -32.49 -28.85
CA PHE A 650 -5.32 -33.52 -29.18
C PHE A 650 -4.45 -33.10 -30.36
N ASN A 651 -3.24 -32.65 -30.05
CA ASN A 651 -2.04 -33.07 -30.79
C ASN A 651 -1.15 -33.95 -29.88
N LEU A 652 -1.79 -34.76 -29.03
CA LEU A 652 -1.14 -35.61 -28.04
C LEU A 652 -0.82 -37.03 -28.55
N LEU A 653 -1.06 -37.32 -29.84
CA LEU A 653 -0.64 -38.58 -30.50
C LEU A 653 0.41 -38.37 -31.59
N THR A 654 0.82 -37.13 -31.87
CA THR A 654 1.75 -36.77 -32.96
C THR A 654 2.83 -35.78 -32.57
N ALA A 655 2.88 -35.32 -31.31
CA ALA A 655 4.05 -34.62 -30.81
C ALA A 655 5.22 -35.62 -30.73
N LYS A 656 5.96 -35.74 -31.83
CA LYS A 656 7.40 -35.95 -31.68
C LYS A 656 7.86 -34.88 -30.70
N ALA A 657 8.41 -35.34 -29.58
CA ALA A 657 9.27 -34.51 -28.77
C ALA A 657 10.29 -33.87 -29.71
N ASP A 658 10.31 -32.55 -29.75
CA ASP A 658 11.55 -31.85 -30.07
C ASP A 658 12.41 -31.81 -28.80
#